data_AF-A0A2N2TIV3-F1
#
_entry.id   AF-A0A2N2TIV3-F1
#
_cell.length_a   1.000
_cell.length_b   1.000
_cell.length_c   1.000
_cell.angle_alpha   90.00
_cell.angle_beta   90.00
_cell.angle_gamma   90.00
#
_symmetry.space_group_name_H-M   'P 1'
#
loop_
_entity.id
_entity.type
_entity.pdbx_description
1 polymer ?
#
loop_
_entity_poly.entity_id
_entity_poly.type
_entity_poly.pdbx_seq_one_letter_code
_entity_poly.pdbx_strand_id
1 'polypeptide(L)'
;MEACKATEVQEPAREGGWLARQIALSDTEDLAQVAYTSGTEGEPKGVLLSHRNLTSTARRIQNVMNLTNEVREYIGVPVFHSFGLGRARAVLAAGGGVYVPPNGFDLRELSAMLESGAINAISAVPSLWRLVLKNRHLFERHASRVKWIEIGSQPMSVVEKLQLREFFSSACIVQHYGLTEASRSTFLTLSEATSSELESVGRPTGDVEIQIAADGKIQIRGSNVAQEMLVEGRKVRVADQAGWMTTNDLGDMREGQLFFLGRADDILNISGIKVPPHAIEERMAELLQITAGFCVARVPDELRGDGLLVAIIDGLERSDLQLREAAECALRERGVNGAGAISVVRWSELPHTASGKPRRAEVSRKFSAQLGACQSDTSAQVEECNGWSKLTGVGKPRGVLGLYQKAFSRAEVTRDASFVSLGGDSLSFVELSVELEDYLGHLPENWQTLSVKDLEALPRQRALTHVVDTTVFFRFVGMLAIVMGHFDVLNVGGSTFLLLAIAGFNFARFQLPLVLSSGSVRPVVDTALRVAVPTFLALALIEFKTRDFEPIALFLLDNWTDARNEKLGFWFLELIVQVLMLAALLMSWSRAREFAAAHDFRFALAVLATCVALSIGVPFFWNAEHLYNRVPHMLMWLFALGWVVASAKSTEQRILAGALVLMLPPLIWSHVLNRFWLGHGVIWVAVGGISLLLVSRVRLFYPLNRIAALVAGASMFIYIAHYTLRGWWHRFGFFQHPLIDVFVGVAGGILLWRIWEMTTDRLLKGFARSTVNKRSEFGPV
;
A
#
# COMPACT_ATOMS: atom_id res chain seq x y z
N MET A 1 14.30 -41.47 -4.74
CA MET A 1 14.89 -42.80 -5.01
C MET A 1 13.80 -43.87 -5.00
N GLU A 2 13.19 -44.18 -3.85
CA GLU A 2 12.13 -45.20 -3.74
C GLU A 2 10.93 -44.96 -4.65
N ALA A 3 10.42 -43.72 -4.69
CA ALA A 3 9.25 -43.36 -5.50
C ALA A 3 9.44 -43.55 -7.02
N CYS A 4 10.69 -43.63 -7.50
CA CYS A 4 11.04 -43.75 -8.92
C CYS A 4 11.74 -45.07 -9.26
N LYS A 5 11.88 -46.00 -8.30
CA LYS A 5 12.60 -47.28 -8.48
C LYS A 5 14.02 -47.11 -9.06
N ALA A 6 14.72 -46.03 -8.67
CA ALA A 6 16.07 -45.77 -9.15
C ALA A 6 17.05 -46.86 -8.65
N THR A 7 17.78 -47.49 -9.56
CA THR A 7 18.75 -48.56 -9.25
C THR A 7 20.17 -48.05 -9.06
N GLU A 8 20.48 -46.84 -9.54
CA GLU A 8 21.80 -46.23 -9.53
C GLU A 8 21.66 -44.70 -9.43
N VAL A 9 22.64 -44.05 -8.80
CA VAL A 9 22.80 -42.58 -8.83
C VAL A 9 24.09 -42.27 -9.56
N GLN A 10 23.97 -41.54 -10.68
CA GLN A 10 25.12 -41.03 -11.42
C GLN A 10 25.22 -39.54 -11.18
N GLU A 11 26.39 -39.07 -10.73
CA GLU A 11 26.71 -37.65 -10.64
C GLU A 11 27.51 -37.25 -11.89
N PRO A 12 26.90 -36.60 -12.89
CA PRO A 12 27.60 -36.22 -14.10
C PRO A 12 28.64 -35.12 -13.82
N ALA A 13 29.75 -35.14 -14.56
CA ALA A 13 30.70 -34.04 -14.56
C ALA A 13 30.02 -32.73 -14.98
N ARG A 14 30.35 -31.62 -14.31
CA ARG A 14 29.79 -30.29 -14.59
C ARG A 14 30.51 -29.64 -15.79
N GLU A 15 30.44 -30.30 -16.94
CA GLU A 15 31.09 -29.84 -18.16
C GLU A 15 30.07 -29.26 -19.14
N GLY A 16 30.44 -28.14 -19.78
CA GLY A 16 29.73 -27.59 -20.93
C GLY A 16 30.36 -28.06 -22.24
N GLY A 17 29.99 -27.41 -23.34
CA GLY A 17 30.57 -27.62 -24.65
C GLY A 17 29.58 -28.13 -25.69
N TRP A 18 30.14 -28.66 -26.78
CA TRP A 18 29.37 -29.18 -27.91
C TRP A 18 28.86 -30.59 -27.66
N LEU A 19 27.59 -30.80 -28.00
CA LEU A 19 26.98 -32.10 -28.14
C LEU A 19 26.28 -32.18 -29.50
N ALA A 20 26.77 -33.07 -30.36
CA ALA A 20 26.20 -33.33 -31.68
C ALA A 20 25.98 -34.85 -31.82
N ARG A 21 24.80 -35.30 -31.40
CA ARG A 21 24.36 -36.69 -31.56
C ARG A 21 22.88 -36.72 -31.90
N GLN A 22 22.50 -37.56 -32.85
CA GLN A 22 21.08 -37.77 -33.11
C GLN A 22 20.49 -38.67 -32.01
N ILE A 23 19.36 -38.24 -31.44
CA ILE A 23 18.63 -39.04 -30.46
C ILE A 23 17.30 -39.49 -31.04
N ALA A 24 16.88 -40.73 -30.73
CA ALA A 24 15.56 -41.21 -31.05
C ALA A 24 14.55 -40.74 -30.01
N LEU A 25 13.37 -40.31 -30.46
CA LEU A 25 12.25 -39.99 -29.59
C LEU A 25 11.42 -41.26 -29.33
N SER A 26 10.95 -41.45 -28.10
CA SER A 26 10.10 -42.57 -27.68
C SER A 26 8.71 -42.06 -27.29
N ASP A 27 7.66 -42.78 -27.68
CA ASP A 27 6.27 -42.44 -27.35
C ASP A 27 5.70 -43.27 -26.18
N THR A 28 6.54 -43.98 -25.42
CA THR A 28 6.07 -44.75 -24.26
C THR A 28 5.59 -43.85 -23.13
N GLU A 29 4.71 -44.37 -22.27
CA GLU A 29 4.26 -43.68 -21.06
C GLU A 29 5.23 -43.87 -19.88
N ASP A 30 6.35 -44.54 -20.09
CA ASP A 30 7.34 -44.77 -19.06
C ASP A 30 7.95 -43.44 -18.58
N LEU A 31 8.20 -43.35 -17.27
CA LEU A 31 8.81 -42.20 -16.65
C LEU A 31 10.21 -41.97 -17.22
N ALA A 32 10.42 -40.83 -17.86
CA ALA A 32 11.69 -40.47 -18.49
C ALA A 32 12.48 -39.43 -17.70
N GLN A 33 11.80 -38.52 -17.01
CA GLN A 33 12.44 -37.40 -16.32
C GLN A 33 11.64 -37.00 -15.09
N VAL A 34 12.35 -36.72 -13.98
CA VAL A 34 11.80 -36.00 -12.83
C VAL A 34 12.42 -34.62 -12.78
N ALA A 35 11.61 -33.58 -12.99
CA ALA A 35 12.07 -32.19 -12.98
C ALA A 35 11.60 -31.51 -11.69
N TYR A 36 12.53 -31.06 -10.86
CA TYR A 36 12.19 -30.34 -9.63
C TYR A 36 11.92 -28.86 -9.89
N THR A 37 10.83 -28.35 -9.31
CA THR A 37 10.43 -26.94 -9.35
C THR A 37 10.39 -26.39 -7.93
N SER A 38 10.74 -25.11 -7.75
CA SER A 38 10.60 -24.41 -6.47
C SER A 38 9.12 -24.20 -6.20
N GLY A 39 8.53 -24.97 -5.27
CA GLY A 39 7.17 -24.75 -4.80
C GLY A 39 7.04 -23.40 -4.11
N THR A 40 5.85 -22.80 -4.17
CA THR A 40 5.48 -21.57 -3.46
C THR A 40 5.61 -21.68 -1.93
N GLU A 41 5.65 -22.91 -1.41
CA GLU A 41 5.64 -23.26 0.02
C GLU A 41 7.04 -23.67 0.56
N GLY A 42 8.10 -23.55 -0.25
CA GLY A 42 9.48 -23.78 0.19
C GLY A 42 10.04 -25.18 -0.08
N GLU A 43 9.21 -26.22 -0.09
CA GLU A 43 9.63 -27.58 -0.47
C GLU A 43 9.57 -27.80 -2.00
N PRO A 44 10.63 -28.38 -2.62
CA PRO A 44 10.68 -28.58 -4.06
C PRO A 44 9.75 -29.72 -4.52
N LYS A 45 8.92 -29.43 -5.53
CA LYS A 45 7.96 -30.38 -6.12
C LYS A 45 8.59 -31.08 -7.32
N GLY A 46 8.48 -32.40 -7.40
CA GLY A 46 9.06 -33.18 -8.50
C GLY A 46 8.04 -33.49 -9.58
N VAL A 47 8.19 -32.95 -10.78
CA VAL A 47 7.28 -33.22 -11.91
C VAL A 47 7.70 -34.49 -12.63
N LEU A 48 6.79 -35.47 -12.73
CA LEU A 48 7.06 -36.76 -13.37
C LEU A 48 6.66 -36.69 -14.85
N LEU A 49 7.65 -36.70 -15.74
CA LEU A 49 7.48 -36.56 -17.18
C LEU A 49 7.76 -37.88 -17.88
N SER A 50 6.77 -38.38 -18.63
CA SER A 50 6.93 -39.58 -19.45
C SER A 50 7.71 -39.32 -20.74
N HIS A 51 8.16 -40.38 -21.40
CA HIS A 51 8.75 -40.28 -22.74
C HIS A 51 7.79 -39.60 -23.72
N ARG A 52 6.50 -39.97 -23.70
CA ARG A 52 5.47 -39.33 -24.52
C ARG A 52 5.34 -37.83 -24.25
N ASN A 53 5.38 -37.39 -22.99
CA ASN A 53 5.34 -35.96 -22.67
C ASN A 53 6.49 -35.21 -23.36
N LEU A 54 7.71 -35.71 -23.21
CA LEU A 54 8.92 -35.08 -23.74
C LEU A 54 8.97 -35.12 -25.27
N THR A 55 8.56 -36.23 -25.87
CA THR A 55 8.53 -36.43 -27.32
C THR A 55 7.48 -35.56 -27.99
N SER A 56 6.28 -35.46 -27.41
CA SER A 56 5.23 -34.57 -27.91
C SER A 56 5.71 -33.11 -27.97
N THR A 57 6.29 -32.61 -26.87
CA THR A 57 6.86 -31.26 -26.85
C THR A 57 7.99 -31.08 -27.87
N ALA A 58 8.92 -32.04 -27.99
CA ALA A 58 10.03 -31.97 -28.95
C ALA A 58 9.54 -31.89 -30.41
N ARG A 59 8.57 -32.72 -30.79
CA ARG A 59 7.96 -32.70 -32.13
C ARG A 59 7.24 -31.39 -32.42
N ARG A 60 6.49 -30.84 -31.46
CA ARG A 60 5.83 -29.53 -31.65
C ARG A 60 6.83 -28.40 -31.85
N ILE A 61 7.94 -28.38 -31.10
CA ILE A 61 9.03 -27.42 -31.31
C ILE A 61 9.61 -27.56 -32.73
N GLN A 62 9.92 -28.78 -33.16
CA GLN A 62 10.46 -29.05 -34.50
C GLN A 62 9.51 -28.56 -35.60
N ASN A 63 8.21 -28.84 -35.45
CA ASN A 63 7.19 -28.46 -36.42
C ASN A 63 7.00 -26.94 -36.49
N VAL A 64 6.84 -26.26 -35.34
CA VAL A 64 6.58 -24.81 -35.31
C VAL A 64 7.78 -24.01 -35.82
N MET A 65 9.01 -24.48 -35.55
CA MET A 65 10.23 -23.80 -35.97
C MET A 65 10.81 -24.31 -37.28
N ASN A 66 10.21 -25.32 -37.90
CA ASN A 66 10.74 -26.04 -39.06
C ASN A 66 12.22 -26.41 -38.87
N LEU A 67 12.56 -27.01 -37.71
CA LEU A 67 13.94 -27.37 -37.39
C LEU A 67 14.48 -28.42 -38.36
N THR A 68 15.72 -28.23 -38.79
CA THR A 68 16.46 -29.18 -39.62
C THR A 68 17.74 -29.61 -38.92
N ASN A 69 18.45 -30.58 -39.49
CA ASN A 69 19.77 -31.01 -39.01
C ASN A 69 20.88 -29.95 -39.14
N GLU A 70 20.61 -28.82 -39.80
CA GLU A 70 21.54 -27.69 -39.90
C GLU A 70 21.62 -26.87 -38.62
N VAL A 71 20.67 -27.04 -37.70
CA VAL A 71 20.64 -26.25 -36.47
C VAL A 71 21.90 -26.48 -35.64
N ARG A 72 22.54 -25.39 -35.25
CA ARG A 72 23.73 -25.33 -34.41
C ARG A 72 23.45 -24.29 -33.33
N GLU A 73 22.92 -24.77 -32.21
CA GLU A 73 22.28 -23.89 -31.23
C GLU A 73 23.13 -23.61 -30.01
N TYR A 74 23.26 -22.32 -29.68
CA TYR A 74 23.70 -21.87 -28.38
C TYR A 74 22.54 -21.95 -27.37
N ILE A 75 22.65 -22.86 -26.40
CA ILE A 75 21.64 -23.03 -25.35
C ILE A 75 21.94 -22.04 -24.22
N GLY A 76 21.41 -20.83 -24.33
CA GLY A 76 21.64 -19.74 -23.39
C GLY A 76 20.91 -19.88 -22.05
N VAL A 77 20.20 -20.99 -21.84
CA VAL A 77 19.41 -21.27 -20.64
C VAL A 77 19.88 -22.57 -19.97
N PRO A 78 19.74 -22.73 -18.64
CA PRO A 78 20.25 -23.92 -17.99
C PRO A 78 19.58 -25.21 -18.46
N VAL A 79 20.39 -26.21 -18.78
CA VAL A 79 19.96 -27.54 -19.25
C VAL A 79 19.48 -28.48 -18.14
N PHE A 80 19.36 -27.99 -16.91
CA PHE A 80 18.61 -28.66 -15.84
C PHE A 80 17.16 -28.15 -15.71
N HIS A 81 16.77 -27.13 -16.47
CA HIS A 81 15.39 -26.66 -16.58
C HIS A 81 14.69 -27.23 -17.81
N SER A 82 13.35 -27.30 -17.77
CA SER A 82 12.51 -27.78 -18.88
C SER A 82 12.75 -27.00 -20.18
N PHE A 83 13.08 -25.70 -20.11
CA PHE A 83 13.45 -24.91 -21.30
C PHE A 83 14.71 -25.49 -21.96
N GLY A 84 15.88 -25.36 -21.32
CA GLY A 84 17.16 -25.74 -21.90
C GLY A 84 17.23 -27.20 -22.29
N LEU A 85 16.80 -28.12 -21.40
CA LEU A 85 16.85 -29.55 -21.72
C LEU A 85 15.85 -29.94 -22.81
N GLY A 86 14.64 -29.39 -22.77
CA GLY A 86 13.62 -29.62 -23.78
C GLY A 86 14.06 -29.15 -25.16
N ARG A 87 14.75 -28.01 -25.21
CA ARG A 87 15.29 -27.46 -26.45
C ARG A 87 16.46 -28.30 -26.97
N ALA A 88 17.39 -28.67 -26.10
CA ALA A 88 18.47 -29.57 -26.48
C ALA A 88 17.96 -30.89 -27.07
N ARG A 89 16.90 -31.46 -26.45
CA ARG A 89 16.23 -32.66 -26.96
C ARG A 89 15.63 -32.44 -28.34
N ALA A 90 14.92 -31.34 -28.59
CA ALA A 90 14.32 -31.05 -29.89
C ALA A 90 15.37 -30.88 -31.00
N VAL A 91 16.48 -30.20 -30.71
CA VAL A 91 17.59 -30.03 -31.65
C VAL A 91 18.29 -31.34 -31.97
N LEU A 92 18.67 -32.10 -30.96
CA LEU A 92 19.37 -33.38 -31.15
C LEU A 92 18.46 -34.40 -31.87
N ALA A 93 17.16 -34.39 -31.61
CA ALA A 93 16.20 -35.22 -32.33
C ALA A 93 16.06 -34.80 -33.82
N ALA A 94 16.31 -33.53 -34.15
CA ALA A 94 16.34 -33.06 -35.53
C ALA A 94 17.67 -33.38 -36.25
N GLY A 95 18.65 -33.97 -35.54
CA GLY A 95 19.99 -34.25 -36.06
C GLY A 95 20.94 -33.05 -36.02
N GLY A 96 20.58 -31.99 -35.28
CA GLY A 96 21.42 -30.81 -35.09
C GLY A 96 22.48 -30.96 -34.00
N GLY A 97 23.16 -29.85 -33.71
CA GLY A 97 24.15 -29.75 -32.63
C GLY A 97 23.74 -28.68 -31.61
N VAL A 98 24.07 -28.92 -30.34
CA VAL A 98 23.87 -27.96 -29.26
C VAL A 98 25.19 -27.62 -28.59
N TYR A 99 25.35 -26.36 -28.22
CA TYR A 99 26.43 -25.87 -27.38
C TYR A 99 25.85 -25.42 -26.04
N VAL A 100 26.32 -26.03 -24.96
CA VAL A 100 25.98 -25.65 -23.59
C VAL A 100 27.13 -24.84 -23.03
N PRO A 101 26.98 -23.53 -22.80
CA PRO A 101 28.10 -22.72 -22.37
C PRO A 101 28.53 -23.11 -20.94
N PRO A 102 29.82 -23.44 -20.71
CA PRO A 102 30.29 -23.97 -19.43
C PRO A 102 30.15 -22.96 -18.28
N ASN A 103 30.24 -21.66 -18.61
CA ASN A 103 30.16 -20.56 -17.64
C ASN A 103 28.81 -19.81 -17.69
N GLY A 104 27.80 -20.38 -18.35
CA GLY A 104 26.52 -19.70 -18.59
C GLY A 104 26.59 -18.71 -19.76
N PHE A 105 25.54 -17.91 -19.93
CA PHE A 105 25.38 -17.04 -21.10
C PHE A 105 26.42 -15.91 -21.14
N ASP A 106 27.27 -15.91 -22.18
CA ASP A 106 28.32 -14.91 -22.39
C ASP A 106 28.16 -14.23 -23.76
N LEU A 107 28.09 -12.90 -23.77
CA LEU A 107 27.86 -12.10 -24.99
C LEU A 107 29.04 -12.16 -25.98
N ARG A 108 30.28 -12.21 -25.48
CA ARG A 108 31.49 -12.24 -26.32
C ARG A 108 31.68 -13.62 -26.93
N GLU A 109 31.45 -14.67 -26.15
CA GLU A 109 31.44 -16.05 -26.64
C GLU A 109 30.37 -16.20 -27.73
N LEU A 110 29.13 -15.78 -27.45
CA LEU A 110 28.03 -15.82 -28.40
C LEU A 110 28.36 -15.06 -29.70
N SER A 111 28.88 -13.83 -29.58
CA SER A 111 29.28 -13.00 -30.72
C SER A 111 30.37 -13.69 -31.55
N ALA A 112 31.44 -14.19 -30.93
CA ALA A 112 32.53 -14.88 -31.61
C ALA A 112 32.07 -16.19 -32.28
N MET A 113 31.15 -16.93 -31.67
CA MET A 113 30.59 -18.14 -32.26
C MET A 113 29.68 -17.83 -33.46
N LEU A 114 28.93 -16.71 -33.44
CA LEU A 114 28.16 -16.24 -34.60
C LEU A 114 29.08 -15.76 -35.73
N GLU A 115 30.11 -14.99 -35.38
CA GLU A 115 31.10 -14.47 -36.33
C GLU A 115 31.82 -15.60 -37.07
N SER A 116 32.29 -16.61 -36.34
CA SER A 116 32.92 -17.82 -36.91
C SER A 116 31.94 -18.73 -37.65
N GLY A 117 30.63 -18.57 -37.46
CA GLY A 117 29.60 -19.45 -38.02
C GLY A 117 29.48 -20.79 -37.30
N ALA A 118 30.05 -20.91 -36.09
CA ALA A 118 29.92 -22.11 -35.26
C ALA A 118 28.48 -22.35 -34.80
N ILE A 119 27.67 -21.28 -34.68
CA ILE A 119 26.25 -21.34 -34.33
C ILE A 119 25.40 -20.56 -35.32
N ASN A 120 24.13 -20.97 -35.45
CA ASN A 120 23.10 -20.31 -36.25
C ASN A 120 21.74 -20.27 -35.53
N ALA A 121 21.68 -20.71 -34.28
CA ALA A 121 20.47 -20.71 -33.48
C ALA A 121 20.77 -20.33 -32.03
N ILE A 122 19.80 -19.72 -31.37
CA ILE A 122 19.94 -19.24 -29.99
C ILE A 122 18.65 -19.49 -29.24
N SER A 123 18.74 -20.13 -28.07
CA SER A 123 17.61 -20.19 -27.13
C SER A 123 17.95 -19.40 -25.87
N ALA A 124 17.12 -18.41 -25.56
CA ALA A 124 17.37 -17.54 -24.42
C ALA A 124 16.06 -16.97 -23.85
N VAL A 125 16.10 -16.61 -22.57
CA VAL A 125 14.99 -15.91 -21.92
C VAL A 125 14.99 -14.41 -22.26
N PRO A 126 13.84 -13.72 -22.15
CA PRO A 126 13.77 -12.27 -22.38
C PRO A 126 14.85 -11.43 -21.68
N SER A 127 15.20 -11.72 -20.41
CA SER A 127 16.29 -11.01 -19.71
C SER A 127 17.64 -11.08 -20.42
N LEU A 128 17.98 -12.19 -21.08
CA LEU A 128 19.21 -12.34 -21.86
C LEU A 128 19.11 -11.66 -23.23
N TRP A 129 17.94 -11.70 -23.86
CA TRP A 129 17.69 -10.95 -25.10
C TRP A 129 17.81 -9.44 -24.90
N ARG A 130 17.38 -8.91 -23.74
CA ARG A 130 17.63 -7.51 -23.37
C ARG A 130 19.12 -7.17 -23.31
N LEU A 131 19.97 -8.09 -22.83
CA LEU A 131 21.42 -7.90 -22.85
C LEU A 131 21.97 -7.86 -24.28
N VAL A 132 21.51 -8.74 -25.16
CA VAL A 132 21.87 -8.73 -26.59
C VAL A 132 21.43 -7.42 -27.25
N LEU A 133 20.19 -6.98 -27.02
CA LEU A 133 19.63 -5.74 -27.57
C LEU A 133 20.30 -4.47 -27.02
N LYS A 134 20.84 -4.48 -25.79
CA LYS A 134 21.67 -3.39 -25.26
C LYS A 134 23.06 -3.36 -25.93
N ASN A 135 23.55 -4.50 -26.40
CA ASN A 135 24.90 -4.66 -26.97
C ASN A 135 24.86 -5.02 -28.47
N ARG A 136 23.90 -4.47 -29.23
CA ARG A 136 23.70 -4.78 -30.67
C ARG A 136 24.96 -4.68 -31.50
N HIS A 137 25.82 -3.71 -31.21
CA HIS A 137 27.10 -3.48 -31.89
C HIS A 137 28.01 -4.72 -31.93
N LEU A 138 27.88 -5.66 -30.98
CA LEU A 138 28.62 -6.92 -30.97
C LEU A 138 28.09 -7.96 -31.98
N PHE A 139 26.88 -7.77 -32.50
CA PHE A 139 26.17 -8.76 -33.32
C PHE A 139 25.78 -8.23 -34.71
N GLU A 140 25.77 -6.91 -34.93
CA GLU A 140 25.31 -6.24 -36.16
C GLU A 140 25.85 -6.89 -37.45
N ARG A 141 27.12 -7.27 -37.46
CA ARG A 141 27.78 -7.87 -38.65
C ARG A 141 27.38 -9.32 -38.92
N HIS A 142 26.75 -10.00 -37.97
CA HIS A 142 26.48 -11.44 -38.04
C HIS A 142 25.05 -11.82 -37.62
N ALA A 143 24.18 -10.85 -37.29
CA ALA A 143 22.80 -11.08 -36.88
C ALA A 143 21.98 -11.83 -37.97
N SER A 144 22.26 -11.57 -39.24
CA SER A 144 21.64 -12.27 -40.39
C SER A 144 21.97 -13.76 -40.48
N ARG A 145 22.98 -14.25 -39.74
CA ARG A 145 23.32 -15.68 -39.68
C ARG A 145 22.41 -16.47 -38.76
N VAL A 146 21.69 -15.80 -37.87
CA VAL A 146 20.75 -16.46 -36.96
C VAL A 146 19.52 -16.89 -37.75
N LYS A 147 19.27 -18.19 -37.78
CA LYS A 147 18.12 -18.82 -38.47
C LYS A 147 17.00 -19.18 -37.50
N TRP A 148 17.30 -19.52 -36.24
CA TRP A 148 16.30 -19.94 -35.26
C TRP A 148 16.51 -19.28 -33.90
N ILE A 149 15.42 -18.74 -33.35
CA ILE A 149 15.39 -18.18 -32.00
C ILE A 149 14.21 -18.77 -31.24
N GLU A 150 14.46 -19.45 -30.12
CA GLU A 150 13.41 -19.79 -29.14
C GLU A 150 13.48 -18.84 -27.94
N ILE A 151 12.34 -18.27 -27.59
CA ILE A 151 12.15 -17.37 -26.46
C ILE A 151 11.11 -18.00 -25.54
N GLY A 152 11.29 -17.87 -24.23
CA GLY A 152 10.22 -18.23 -23.33
C GLY A 152 10.60 -18.06 -21.89
N SER A 153 9.80 -18.68 -21.03
CA SER A 153 9.94 -18.62 -19.59
C SER A 153 9.77 -17.24 -18.95
N GLN A 154 9.73 -16.11 -19.67
CA GLN A 154 9.45 -14.80 -19.06
C GLN A 154 8.50 -13.96 -19.90
N PRO A 155 7.81 -12.98 -19.30
CA PRO A 155 7.11 -11.93 -20.03
C PRO A 155 8.08 -11.14 -20.91
N MET A 156 7.60 -10.75 -22.08
CA MET A 156 8.36 -9.99 -23.07
C MET A 156 7.41 -8.99 -23.72
N SER A 157 7.82 -7.73 -23.78
CA SER A 157 6.96 -6.64 -24.24
C SER A 157 6.78 -6.63 -25.75
N VAL A 158 5.71 -6.01 -26.24
CA VAL A 158 5.50 -5.82 -27.69
C VAL A 158 6.69 -5.09 -28.32
N VAL A 159 7.21 -4.06 -27.64
CA VAL A 159 8.39 -3.30 -28.09
C VAL A 159 9.62 -4.18 -28.21
N GLU A 160 9.90 -5.02 -27.20
CA GLU A 160 11.04 -5.95 -27.24
C GLU A 160 10.90 -6.98 -28.36
N LYS A 161 9.68 -7.49 -28.58
CA LYS A 161 9.36 -8.44 -29.66
C LYS A 161 9.64 -7.82 -31.03
N LEU A 162 9.19 -6.58 -31.24
CA LEU A 162 9.45 -5.81 -32.46
C LEU A 162 10.94 -5.57 -32.66
N GLN A 163 11.66 -5.19 -31.62
CA GLN A 163 13.11 -4.96 -31.67
C GLN A 163 13.89 -6.23 -32.04
N LEU A 164 13.54 -7.40 -31.47
CA LEU A 164 14.17 -8.66 -31.87
C LEU A 164 13.83 -9.04 -33.31
N ARG A 165 12.55 -8.89 -33.71
CA ARG A 165 12.10 -9.18 -35.07
C ARG A 165 12.82 -8.34 -36.11
N GLU A 166 13.04 -7.06 -35.81
CA GLU A 166 13.79 -6.15 -36.67
C GLU A 166 15.27 -6.53 -36.72
N PHE A 167 15.89 -6.78 -35.56
CA PHE A 167 17.33 -7.03 -35.47
C PHE A 167 17.75 -8.39 -36.04
N PHE A 168 16.93 -9.42 -35.86
CA PHE A 168 17.13 -10.77 -36.39
C PHE A 168 16.10 -11.09 -37.49
N SER A 169 15.98 -10.22 -38.49
CA SER A 169 14.96 -10.29 -39.53
C SER A 169 14.98 -11.56 -40.39
N SER A 170 16.08 -12.32 -40.40
CA SER A 170 16.22 -13.59 -41.12
C SER A 170 15.86 -14.82 -40.27
N ALA A 171 15.60 -14.65 -38.97
CA ALA A 171 15.36 -15.75 -38.06
C ALA A 171 13.87 -16.13 -37.97
N CYS A 172 13.59 -17.43 -37.87
CA CYS A 172 12.35 -17.92 -37.30
C CYS A 172 12.38 -17.69 -35.79
N ILE A 173 11.62 -16.71 -35.32
CA ILE A 173 11.57 -16.31 -33.91
C ILE A 173 10.27 -16.85 -33.31
N VAL A 174 10.41 -17.70 -32.29
CA VAL A 174 9.25 -18.33 -31.64
C VAL A 174 9.32 -18.10 -30.14
N GLN A 175 8.25 -17.51 -29.59
CA GLN A 175 8.03 -17.41 -28.16
C GLN A 175 7.06 -18.50 -27.72
N HIS A 176 7.36 -19.18 -26.62
CA HIS A 176 6.44 -20.15 -26.02
C HIS A 176 5.93 -19.70 -24.66
N TYR A 177 4.74 -20.17 -24.30
CA TYR A 177 4.26 -20.24 -22.92
C TYR A 177 4.07 -21.70 -22.49
N GLY A 178 4.36 -21.98 -21.23
CA GLY A 178 4.23 -23.31 -20.63
C GLY A 178 4.88 -23.39 -19.27
N LEU A 179 4.59 -24.48 -18.57
CA LEU A 179 5.10 -24.79 -17.23
C LEU A 179 5.95 -26.07 -17.30
N THR A 180 6.57 -26.48 -16.20
CA THR A 180 7.32 -27.75 -16.18
C THR A 180 6.35 -28.93 -16.33
N GLU A 181 5.19 -28.81 -15.71
CA GLU A 181 4.06 -29.72 -15.70
C GLU A 181 3.31 -29.77 -17.03
N ALA A 182 3.44 -28.73 -17.87
CA ALA A 182 2.81 -28.63 -19.19
C ALA A 182 3.73 -27.86 -20.13
N SER A 183 4.76 -28.53 -20.65
CA SER A 183 5.86 -27.86 -21.38
C SER A 183 5.42 -27.41 -22.77
N ARG A 184 5.69 -26.13 -23.10
CA ARG A 184 5.27 -25.42 -24.33
C ARG A 184 3.84 -25.72 -24.77
N SER A 185 2.90 -25.15 -24.02
CA SER A 185 1.48 -25.28 -24.28
C SER A 185 1.02 -24.38 -25.43
N THR A 186 1.65 -23.22 -25.62
CA THR A 186 1.40 -22.35 -26.77
C THR A 186 2.69 -21.90 -27.43
N PHE A 187 2.56 -21.49 -28.70
CA PHE A 187 3.63 -20.85 -29.45
C PHE A 187 3.11 -19.62 -30.19
N LEU A 188 3.90 -18.55 -30.14
CA LEU A 188 3.78 -17.35 -30.96
C LEU A 188 4.97 -17.31 -31.91
N THR A 189 4.73 -17.41 -33.22
CA THR A 189 5.75 -17.20 -34.24
C THR A 189 5.90 -15.70 -34.49
N LEU A 190 6.78 -15.04 -33.73
CA LEU A 190 6.98 -13.58 -33.75
C LEU A 190 7.38 -13.07 -35.13
N SER A 191 8.16 -13.85 -35.88
CA SER A 191 8.60 -13.48 -37.23
C SER A 191 7.43 -13.28 -38.20
N GLU A 192 6.26 -13.87 -37.92
CA GLU A 192 5.07 -13.84 -38.78
C GLU A 192 3.86 -13.16 -38.10
N ALA A 193 3.95 -12.87 -36.81
CA ALA A 193 2.85 -12.34 -36.01
C ALA A 193 2.42 -10.92 -36.43
N THR A 194 1.11 -10.71 -36.51
CA THR A 194 0.49 -9.39 -36.68
C THR A 194 0.63 -8.55 -35.40
N SER A 195 0.44 -7.23 -35.51
CA SER A 195 0.59 -6.32 -34.36
C SER A 195 -0.35 -6.65 -33.19
N SER A 196 -1.57 -7.11 -33.45
CA SER A 196 -2.53 -7.51 -32.41
C SER A 196 -2.15 -8.83 -31.72
N GLU A 197 -1.45 -9.73 -32.41
CA GLU A 197 -1.00 -11.00 -31.85
C GLU A 197 0.26 -10.84 -30.98
N LEU A 198 1.02 -9.76 -31.14
CA LEU A 198 2.26 -9.52 -30.39
C LEU A 198 2.03 -9.34 -28.88
N GLU A 199 0.83 -8.99 -28.43
CA GLU A 199 0.48 -8.95 -27.00
C GLU A 199 0.23 -10.35 -26.41
N SER A 200 -0.05 -11.34 -27.25
CA SER A 200 -0.34 -12.71 -26.82
C SER A 200 0.94 -13.49 -26.47
N VAL A 201 0.75 -14.67 -25.87
CA VAL A 201 1.76 -15.73 -25.77
C VAL A 201 1.52 -16.84 -26.80
N GLY A 202 0.78 -16.53 -27.85
CA GLY A 202 0.52 -17.42 -28.97
C GLY A 202 -0.66 -18.35 -28.75
N ARG A 203 -0.75 -19.36 -29.60
CA ARG A 203 -1.88 -20.29 -29.66
C ARG A 203 -1.44 -21.72 -29.32
N PRO A 204 -2.35 -22.57 -28.83
CA PRO A 204 -2.04 -23.99 -28.67
C PRO A 204 -1.70 -24.64 -30.02
N THR A 205 -0.81 -25.63 -30.01
CA THR A 205 -0.39 -26.36 -31.21
C THR A 205 -0.47 -27.87 -31.02
N GLY A 206 -0.70 -28.61 -32.10
CA GLY A 206 -0.85 -30.07 -32.05
C GLY A 206 -2.12 -30.49 -31.31
N ASP A 207 -1.97 -31.42 -30.36
CA ASP A 207 -3.05 -31.97 -29.53
C ASP A 207 -3.24 -31.20 -28.20
N VAL A 208 -2.60 -30.06 -28.04
CA VAL A 208 -2.76 -29.22 -26.84
C VAL A 208 -4.04 -28.41 -26.97
N GLU A 209 -4.81 -28.37 -25.90
CA GLU A 209 -6.01 -27.58 -25.74
C GLU A 209 -5.85 -26.64 -24.55
N ILE A 210 -6.42 -25.44 -24.69
CA ILE A 210 -6.40 -24.41 -23.64
C ILE A 210 -7.81 -23.86 -23.49
N GLN A 211 -8.24 -23.74 -22.24
CA GLN A 211 -9.47 -23.05 -21.87
C GLN A 211 -9.24 -22.19 -20.63
N ILE A 212 -10.14 -21.23 -20.42
CA ILE A 212 -10.12 -20.35 -19.25
C ILE A 212 -11.23 -20.77 -18.30
N ALA A 213 -10.87 -21.12 -17.07
CA ALA A 213 -11.82 -21.45 -16.01
C ALA A 213 -12.64 -20.23 -15.58
N ALA A 214 -13.74 -20.45 -14.87
CA ALA A 214 -14.63 -19.37 -14.41
C ALA A 214 -13.93 -18.34 -13.49
N ASP A 215 -12.86 -18.74 -12.80
CA ASP A 215 -12.03 -17.86 -11.97
C ASP A 215 -10.89 -17.18 -12.74
N GLY A 216 -10.85 -17.34 -14.07
CA GLY A 216 -9.85 -16.77 -14.97
C GLY A 216 -8.57 -17.58 -15.13
N LYS A 217 -8.45 -18.75 -14.48
CA LYS A 217 -7.23 -19.57 -14.56
C LYS A 217 -7.12 -20.31 -15.89
N ILE A 218 -5.90 -20.41 -16.39
CA ILE A 218 -5.57 -21.19 -17.59
C ILE A 218 -5.64 -22.67 -17.24
N GLN A 219 -6.46 -23.42 -17.98
CA GLN A 219 -6.51 -24.87 -17.94
C GLN A 219 -5.90 -25.43 -19.22
N ILE A 220 -5.06 -26.46 -19.07
CA ILE A 220 -4.28 -27.05 -20.15
C ILE A 220 -4.56 -28.54 -20.20
N ARG A 221 -4.85 -29.05 -21.40
CA ARG A 221 -5.00 -30.48 -21.68
C ARG A 221 -4.17 -30.85 -22.89
N GLY A 222 -3.59 -32.04 -22.91
CA GLY A 222 -2.83 -32.54 -24.04
C GLY A 222 -1.71 -33.48 -23.61
N SER A 223 -1.05 -34.11 -24.58
CA SER A 223 0.05 -35.04 -24.30
C SER A 223 1.29 -34.41 -23.65
N ASN A 224 1.36 -33.09 -23.55
CA ASN A 224 2.45 -32.39 -22.85
C ASN A 224 2.24 -32.23 -21.34
N VAL A 225 1.05 -32.56 -20.84
CA VAL A 225 0.71 -32.45 -19.42
C VAL A 225 1.25 -33.68 -18.68
N ALA A 226 2.04 -33.43 -17.64
CA ALA A 226 2.52 -34.46 -16.72
C ALA A 226 1.34 -35.13 -16.03
N GLN A 227 1.38 -36.46 -15.87
CA GLN A 227 0.28 -37.18 -15.22
C GLN A 227 0.35 -37.03 -13.69
N GLU A 228 1.55 -37.07 -13.12
CA GLU A 228 1.80 -37.08 -11.68
C GLU A 228 2.88 -36.06 -11.28
N MET A 229 2.83 -35.63 -10.02
CA MET A 229 3.89 -34.88 -9.33
C MET A 229 4.19 -35.52 -7.98
N LEU A 230 5.44 -35.42 -7.53
CA LEU A 230 5.87 -35.71 -6.17
C LEU A 230 5.75 -34.44 -5.32
N VAL A 231 4.85 -34.47 -4.35
CA VAL A 231 4.63 -33.43 -3.34
C VAL A 231 4.74 -34.08 -1.97
N GLU A 232 5.68 -33.62 -1.15
CA GLU A 232 5.93 -34.17 0.20
C GLU A 232 6.13 -35.71 0.18
N GLY A 233 6.86 -36.21 -0.83
CA GLY A 233 7.13 -37.63 -1.01
C GLY A 233 5.95 -38.46 -1.54
N ARG A 234 4.79 -37.85 -1.79
CA ARG A 234 3.59 -38.54 -2.31
C ARG A 234 3.33 -38.18 -3.77
N LYS A 235 2.87 -39.16 -4.54
CA LYS A 235 2.41 -38.95 -5.92
C LYS A 235 1.02 -38.34 -5.92
N VAL A 236 0.87 -37.21 -6.61
CA VAL A 236 -0.37 -36.47 -6.76
C VAL A 236 -0.66 -36.32 -8.25
N ARG A 237 -1.90 -36.61 -8.67
CA ARG A 237 -2.33 -36.44 -10.05
C ARG A 237 -2.42 -34.95 -10.39
N VAL A 238 -1.88 -34.56 -11.54
CA VAL A 238 -1.80 -33.14 -11.95
C VAL A 238 -3.06 -32.65 -12.64
N ALA A 239 -3.65 -33.50 -13.49
CA ALA A 239 -4.85 -33.22 -14.24
C ALA A 239 -6.08 -33.89 -13.62
N ASP A 240 -7.25 -33.28 -13.79
CA ASP A 240 -8.52 -33.85 -13.35
C ASP A 240 -8.92 -35.13 -14.12
N GLN A 241 -10.14 -35.62 -13.87
CA GLN A 241 -10.67 -36.80 -14.57
C GLN A 241 -10.87 -36.55 -16.07
N ALA A 242 -11.10 -35.31 -16.49
CA ALA A 242 -11.28 -34.91 -17.88
C ALA A 242 -9.95 -34.58 -18.59
N GLY A 243 -8.82 -34.69 -17.88
CA GLY A 243 -7.47 -34.45 -18.41
C GLY A 243 -7.03 -32.98 -18.36
N TRP A 244 -7.78 -32.11 -17.69
CA TRP A 244 -7.42 -30.70 -17.54
C TRP A 244 -6.52 -30.49 -16.33
N MET A 245 -5.33 -29.96 -16.57
CA MET A 245 -4.49 -29.37 -15.54
C MET A 245 -4.89 -27.92 -15.35
N THR A 246 -5.31 -27.55 -14.14
CA THR A 246 -5.57 -26.15 -13.79
C THR A 246 -4.27 -25.52 -13.29
N THR A 247 -3.80 -24.48 -13.98
CA THR A 247 -2.62 -23.73 -13.57
C THR A 247 -2.97 -22.68 -12.52
N ASN A 248 -1.96 -22.06 -11.91
CA ASN A 248 -2.13 -20.83 -11.14
C ASN A 248 -1.88 -19.58 -12.00
N ASP A 249 -1.89 -19.72 -13.32
CA ASP A 249 -1.69 -18.61 -14.25
C ASP A 249 -3.07 -18.11 -14.70
N LEU A 250 -3.26 -16.80 -14.77
CA LEU A 250 -4.46 -16.17 -15.31
C LEU A 250 -4.28 -15.89 -16.79
N GLY A 251 -5.35 -16.07 -17.56
CA GLY A 251 -5.30 -15.82 -18.99
C GLY A 251 -6.65 -15.44 -19.57
N ASP A 252 -6.61 -14.94 -20.80
CA ASP A 252 -7.77 -14.66 -21.62
C ASP A 252 -7.54 -15.23 -23.03
N MET A 253 -8.59 -15.74 -23.66
CA MET A 253 -8.52 -16.30 -25.01
C MET A 253 -9.23 -15.37 -25.97
N ARG A 254 -8.49 -14.81 -26.94
CA ARG A 254 -9.03 -13.92 -27.97
C ARG A 254 -8.59 -14.40 -29.33
N GLU A 255 -9.54 -14.68 -30.23
CA GLU A 255 -9.25 -15.12 -31.60
C GLU A 255 -8.30 -16.35 -31.66
N GLY A 256 -8.42 -17.26 -30.70
CA GLY A 256 -7.58 -18.46 -30.59
C GLY A 256 -6.17 -18.23 -30.03
N GLN A 257 -5.82 -16.98 -29.69
CA GLN A 257 -4.58 -16.60 -29.04
C GLN A 257 -4.77 -16.51 -27.52
N LEU A 258 -3.80 -17.02 -26.78
CA LEU A 258 -3.74 -16.92 -25.33
C LEU A 258 -3.04 -15.61 -24.92
N PHE A 259 -3.72 -14.80 -24.13
CA PHE A 259 -3.17 -13.62 -23.49
C PHE A 259 -2.85 -13.96 -22.04
N PHE A 260 -1.57 -13.94 -21.68
CA PHE A 260 -1.14 -14.21 -20.32
C PHE A 260 -1.35 -12.97 -19.46
N LEU A 261 -2.19 -13.10 -18.42
CA LEU A 261 -2.54 -12.01 -17.52
C LEU A 261 -1.77 -12.07 -16.19
N GLY A 262 -0.79 -12.96 -16.04
CA GLY A 262 0.00 -13.07 -14.81
C GLY A 262 -0.35 -14.31 -14.01
N ARG A 263 0.10 -14.35 -12.76
CA ARG A 263 -0.10 -15.49 -11.87
C ARG A 263 -1.06 -15.15 -10.74
N ALA A 264 -2.04 -15.99 -10.47
CA ALA A 264 -3.04 -15.82 -9.43
C ALA A 264 -2.44 -15.58 -8.04
N ASP A 265 -1.25 -16.13 -7.76
CA ASP A 265 -0.51 -15.97 -6.51
C ASP A 265 0.58 -14.88 -6.55
N ASP A 266 0.90 -14.32 -7.72
CA ASP A 266 1.87 -13.22 -7.93
C ASP A 266 1.19 -11.92 -8.39
N ILE A 267 -0.13 -11.95 -8.61
CA ILE A 267 -0.93 -10.77 -8.93
C ILE A 267 -0.96 -9.88 -7.70
N LEU A 268 -0.62 -8.61 -7.92
CA LEU A 268 -0.82 -7.56 -6.95
C LEU A 268 -2.33 -7.31 -6.89
N ASN A 269 -2.93 -7.50 -5.73
CA ASN A 269 -4.26 -7.00 -5.45
C ASN A 269 -4.12 -5.65 -4.76
N ILE A 270 -4.08 -4.56 -5.54
CA ILE A 270 -3.97 -3.20 -5.00
C ILE A 270 -5.36 -2.59 -5.01
N SER A 271 -5.94 -2.41 -3.82
CA SER A 271 -7.28 -1.82 -3.65
C SER A 271 -8.38 -2.58 -4.41
N GLY A 272 -8.30 -3.91 -4.47
CA GLY A 272 -9.27 -4.76 -5.16
C GLY A 272 -9.03 -4.93 -6.66
N ILE A 273 -8.07 -4.20 -7.24
CA ILE A 273 -7.71 -4.30 -8.66
C ILE A 273 -6.54 -5.27 -8.79
N LYS A 274 -6.78 -6.34 -9.56
CA LYS A 274 -5.79 -7.37 -9.88
C LYS A 274 -4.83 -6.84 -10.95
N VAL A 275 -3.65 -6.44 -10.51
CA VAL A 275 -2.58 -5.93 -11.36
C VAL A 275 -1.47 -6.97 -11.48
N PRO A 276 -1.14 -7.40 -12.69
CA PRO A 276 0.00 -8.27 -12.90
C PRO A 276 1.31 -7.48 -12.78
N PRO A 277 2.30 -7.90 -11.95
CA PRO A 277 3.56 -7.16 -11.78
C PRO A 277 4.29 -6.89 -13.10
N HIS A 278 4.28 -7.87 -14.00
CA HIS A 278 4.94 -7.77 -15.30
C HIS A 278 4.34 -6.69 -16.21
N ALA A 279 3.03 -6.43 -16.10
CA ALA A 279 2.37 -5.40 -16.88
C ALA A 279 2.82 -4.00 -16.41
N ILE A 280 3.12 -3.85 -15.13
CA ILE A 280 3.73 -2.63 -14.57
C ILE A 280 5.19 -2.51 -15.00
N GLU A 281 5.96 -3.60 -14.93
CA GLU A 281 7.35 -3.63 -15.40
C GLU A 281 7.47 -3.21 -16.87
N GLU A 282 6.66 -3.78 -17.76
CA GLU A 282 6.66 -3.45 -19.19
C GLU A 282 6.42 -1.96 -19.42
N ARG A 283 5.39 -1.40 -18.78
CA ARG A 283 5.07 0.01 -18.94
C ARG A 283 6.13 0.94 -18.33
N MET A 284 6.71 0.55 -17.20
CA MET A 284 7.83 1.27 -16.60
C MET A 284 9.07 1.24 -17.48
N ALA A 285 9.38 0.09 -18.10
CA ALA A 285 10.50 -0.07 -19.01
C ALA A 285 10.40 0.90 -20.20
N GLU A 286 9.20 1.06 -20.76
CA GLU A 286 8.91 2.04 -21.81
C GLU A 286 9.11 3.49 -21.35
N LEU A 287 8.48 3.87 -20.23
CA LEU A 287 8.52 5.24 -19.70
C LEU A 287 9.94 5.67 -19.30
N LEU A 288 10.72 4.73 -18.75
CA LEU A 288 12.06 4.98 -18.24
C LEU A 288 13.16 4.69 -19.26
N GLN A 289 12.82 4.12 -20.42
CA GLN A 289 13.76 3.64 -21.43
C GLN A 289 14.83 2.71 -20.83
N ILE A 290 14.43 1.83 -19.91
CA ILE A 290 15.31 0.83 -19.28
C ILE A 290 14.90 -0.56 -19.74
N THR A 291 15.86 -1.34 -20.25
CA THR A 291 15.57 -2.67 -20.79
C THR A 291 15.92 -3.82 -19.84
N ALA A 292 16.66 -3.59 -18.75
CA ALA A 292 17.00 -4.63 -17.77
C ALA A 292 17.47 -4.02 -16.45
N GLY A 293 17.45 -4.83 -15.38
CA GLY A 293 18.01 -4.48 -14.07
C GLY A 293 17.01 -3.93 -13.07
N PHE A 294 15.71 -4.13 -13.29
CA PHE A 294 14.68 -3.87 -12.29
C PHE A 294 13.60 -4.95 -12.32
N CYS A 295 12.86 -5.12 -11.23
CA CYS A 295 11.67 -5.95 -11.16
C CYS A 295 10.63 -5.34 -10.22
N VAL A 296 9.37 -5.67 -10.45
CA VAL A 296 8.25 -5.35 -9.58
C VAL A 296 7.85 -6.60 -8.79
N ALA A 297 7.70 -6.47 -7.48
CA ALA A 297 7.25 -7.55 -6.60
C ALA A 297 6.11 -7.06 -5.70
N ARG A 298 5.29 -8.01 -5.23
CA ARG A 298 4.30 -7.74 -4.18
C ARG A 298 5.00 -7.56 -2.84
N VAL A 299 4.62 -6.54 -2.11
CA VAL A 299 4.91 -6.42 -0.67
C VAL A 299 3.61 -6.27 0.09
N PRO A 300 3.51 -6.74 1.35
CA PRO A 300 2.31 -6.49 2.15
C PRO A 300 2.09 -4.97 2.29
N ASP A 301 0.90 -4.49 1.95
CA ASP A 301 0.44 -3.13 2.23
C ASP A 301 -0.88 -3.25 2.99
N GLU A 302 -0.83 -3.00 4.29
CA GLU A 302 -1.97 -3.18 5.20
C GLU A 302 -3.20 -2.35 4.79
N LEU A 303 -3.04 -1.31 3.97
CA LEU A 303 -4.12 -0.45 3.50
C LEU A 303 -4.68 -0.88 2.13
N ARG A 304 -3.90 -1.56 1.30
CA ARG A 304 -4.28 -1.86 -0.09
C ARG A 304 -4.35 -3.35 -0.40
N GLY A 305 -4.06 -4.19 0.59
CA GLY A 305 -3.81 -5.62 0.41
C GLY A 305 -2.36 -5.81 0.00
N ASP A 306 -2.08 -5.49 -1.25
CA ASP A 306 -0.74 -5.53 -1.81
C ASP A 306 -0.20 -4.14 -2.11
N GLY A 307 1.07 -3.92 -1.77
CA GLY A 307 1.91 -2.82 -2.21
C GLY A 307 2.80 -3.27 -3.36
N LEU A 308 3.27 -2.27 -4.11
CA LEU A 308 4.12 -2.45 -5.28
C LEU A 308 5.57 -2.12 -4.90
N LEU A 309 6.44 -3.12 -4.88
CA LEU A 309 7.87 -2.92 -4.69
C LEU A 309 8.58 -2.89 -6.04
N VAL A 310 9.24 -1.78 -6.36
CA VAL A 310 10.19 -1.66 -7.48
C VAL A 310 11.59 -1.92 -6.94
N ALA A 311 12.18 -3.06 -7.26
CA ALA A 311 13.57 -3.36 -6.94
C ALA A 311 14.45 -3.11 -8.17
N ILE A 312 15.53 -2.33 -8.03
CA ILE A 312 16.44 -1.95 -9.12
C ILE A 312 17.90 -2.25 -8.75
N ILE A 313 18.74 -2.59 -9.73
CA ILE A 313 20.18 -2.79 -9.53
C ILE A 313 20.93 -1.46 -9.41
N ASP A 314 21.97 -1.44 -8.59
CA ASP A 314 22.93 -0.34 -8.55
C ASP A 314 23.64 -0.17 -9.91
N GLY A 315 23.77 1.09 -10.36
CA GLY A 315 24.39 1.43 -11.66
C GLY A 315 23.40 1.83 -12.77
N LEU A 316 22.09 1.71 -12.57
CA LEU A 316 21.10 2.36 -13.44
C LEU A 316 20.88 3.82 -13.02
N GLU A 317 21.20 4.77 -13.89
CA GLU A 317 20.98 6.21 -13.68
C GLU A 317 19.50 6.61 -13.81
N ARG A 318 18.68 6.10 -12.89
CA ARG A 318 17.29 6.51 -12.70
C ARG A 318 17.11 6.89 -11.24
N SER A 319 16.57 8.08 -10.98
CA SER A 319 16.28 8.50 -9.62
C SER A 319 15.10 7.70 -9.06
N ASP A 320 15.03 7.55 -7.74
CA ASP A 320 13.88 6.89 -7.10
C ASP A 320 12.57 7.60 -7.41
N LEU A 321 12.61 8.92 -7.63
CA LEU A 321 11.47 9.72 -8.09
C LEU A 321 11.01 9.28 -9.48
N GLN A 322 11.92 9.14 -10.44
CA GLN A 322 11.57 8.66 -11.79
C GLN A 322 10.96 7.26 -11.75
N LEU A 323 11.51 6.36 -10.93
CA LEU A 323 10.98 5.01 -10.75
C LEU A 323 9.57 5.01 -10.17
N ARG A 324 9.31 5.86 -9.17
CA ARG A 324 7.99 6.05 -8.56
C ARG A 324 6.98 6.63 -9.56
N GLU A 325 7.36 7.68 -10.29
CA GLU A 325 6.50 8.32 -11.29
C GLU A 325 6.12 7.36 -12.42
N ALA A 326 7.07 6.55 -12.90
CA ALA A 326 6.80 5.55 -13.92
C ALA A 326 5.89 4.42 -13.40
N ALA A 327 6.11 3.93 -12.18
CA ALA A 327 5.26 2.93 -11.55
C ALA A 327 3.84 3.47 -11.30
N GLU A 328 3.72 4.73 -10.86
CA GLU A 328 2.44 5.39 -10.62
C GLU A 328 1.68 5.61 -11.93
N CYS A 329 2.37 6.03 -12.99
CA CYS A 329 1.79 6.15 -14.32
C CYS A 329 1.25 4.78 -14.81
N ALA A 330 2.05 3.73 -14.71
CA ALA A 330 1.67 2.38 -15.10
C ALA A 330 0.46 1.83 -14.30
N LEU A 331 0.35 2.19 -13.02
CA LEU A 331 -0.80 1.86 -12.16
C LEU A 331 -2.05 2.67 -12.54
N ARG A 332 -1.92 3.98 -12.80
CA ARG A 332 -3.05 4.86 -13.18
C ARG A 332 -3.70 4.43 -14.49
N GLU A 333 -2.90 4.05 -15.48
CA GLU A 333 -3.40 3.54 -16.77
C GLU A 333 -4.24 2.26 -16.61
N ARG A 334 -4.09 1.55 -15.49
CA ARG A 334 -4.84 0.33 -15.14
C ARG A 334 -5.95 0.61 -14.12
N GLY A 335 -6.31 1.87 -13.91
CA GLY A 335 -7.37 2.28 -13.00
C GLY A 335 -6.97 2.25 -11.52
N VAL A 336 -5.69 2.07 -11.19
CA VAL A 336 -5.19 2.02 -9.81
C VAL A 336 -4.59 3.36 -9.40
N ASN A 337 -5.22 4.04 -8.44
CA ASN A 337 -4.63 5.20 -7.78
C ASN A 337 -3.71 4.73 -6.64
N GLY A 338 -2.47 4.39 -6.99
CA GLY A 338 -1.54 3.65 -6.11
C GLY A 338 -0.25 4.37 -5.73
N ALA A 339 -0.12 5.69 -5.89
CA ALA A 339 1.13 6.44 -5.65
C ALA A 339 1.80 6.11 -4.30
N GLY A 340 0.99 6.02 -3.23
CA GLY A 340 1.44 5.70 -1.88
C GLY A 340 1.59 4.21 -1.56
N ALA A 341 1.50 3.33 -2.57
CA ALA A 341 1.73 1.89 -2.47
C ALA A 341 3.08 1.48 -3.06
N ILE A 342 3.87 2.44 -3.56
CA ILE A 342 5.08 2.18 -4.35
C ILE A 342 6.33 2.32 -3.48
N SER A 343 6.93 1.19 -3.14
CA SER A 343 8.25 1.12 -2.50
C SER A 343 9.34 1.01 -3.58
N VAL A 344 10.49 1.66 -3.39
CA VAL A 344 11.64 1.51 -4.29
C VAL A 344 12.83 1.07 -3.47
N VAL A 345 13.48 -0.02 -3.88
CA VAL A 345 14.70 -0.55 -3.25
C VAL A 345 15.80 -0.71 -4.27
N ARG A 346 17.03 -0.38 -3.88
CA ARG A 346 18.24 -0.59 -4.68
C ARG A 346 19.06 -1.72 -4.09
N TRP A 347 19.52 -2.64 -4.93
CA TRP A 347 20.42 -3.72 -4.55
C TRP A 347 21.58 -3.82 -5.51
N SER A 348 22.71 -4.36 -5.04
CA SER A 348 23.86 -4.66 -5.89
C SER A 348 23.51 -5.72 -6.94
N GLU A 349 22.62 -6.67 -6.61
CA GLU A 349 22.15 -7.71 -7.51
C GLU A 349 20.72 -8.15 -7.14
N LEU A 350 19.89 -8.41 -8.16
CA LEU A 350 18.54 -8.95 -7.96
C LEU A 350 18.59 -10.49 -7.91
N PRO A 351 17.89 -11.15 -6.98
CA PRO A 351 17.83 -12.60 -6.95
C PRO A 351 17.09 -13.13 -8.18
N HIS A 352 17.79 -13.87 -9.02
CA HIS A 352 17.23 -14.50 -10.21
C HIS A 352 17.15 -16.02 -10.05
N THR A 353 16.22 -16.66 -10.75
CA THR A 353 16.30 -18.09 -11.02
C THR A 353 17.50 -18.35 -11.92
N ALA A 354 17.96 -19.60 -12.02
CA ALA A 354 19.00 -19.92 -12.99
C ALA A 354 18.54 -19.65 -14.45
N SER A 355 17.22 -19.64 -14.69
CA SER A 355 16.62 -19.17 -15.95
C SER A 355 16.48 -17.64 -16.07
N GLY A 356 17.17 -16.86 -15.23
CA GLY A 356 17.24 -15.40 -15.30
C GLY A 356 15.94 -14.67 -14.94
N LYS A 357 14.94 -15.33 -14.33
CA LYS A 357 13.68 -14.69 -13.88
C LYS A 357 13.88 -14.06 -12.50
N PRO A 358 13.38 -12.85 -12.24
CA PRO A 358 13.35 -12.34 -10.88
C PRO A 358 12.59 -13.29 -9.96
N ARG A 359 13.20 -13.72 -8.85
CA ARG A 359 12.54 -14.52 -7.82
C ARG A 359 11.70 -13.60 -6.96
N ARG A 360 10.53 -13.15 -7.44
CA ARG A 360 9.71 -12.14 -6.76
C ARG A 360 9.37 -12.50 -5.32
N ALA A 361 9.06 -13.75 -5.01
CA ALA A 361 8.85 -14.17 -3.62
C ALA A 361 10.12 -14.01 -2.75
N GLU A 362 11.31 -14.22 -3.31
CA GLU A 362 12.58 -13.97 -2.63
C GLU A 362 12.89 -12.47 -2.55
N VAL A 363 12.55 -11.68 -3.57
CA VAL A 363 12.61 -10.20 -3.55
C VAL A 363 11.72 -9.65 -2.44
N SER A 364 10.44 -10.05 -2.41
CA SER A 364 9.49 -9.72 -1.35
C SER A 364 10.01 -10.13 0.01
N ARG A 365 10.52 -11.37 0.15
CA ARG A 365 11.03 -11.89 1.42
C ARG A 365 12.31 -11.20 1.87
N LYS A 366 13.25 -10.90 0.96
CA LYS A 366 14.47 -10.13 1.26
C LYS A 366 14.13 -8.70 1.65
N PHE A 367 13.17 -8.07 0.99
CA PHE A 367 12.69 -6.75 1.37
C PHE A 367 11.98 -6.77 2.72
N SER A 368 11.09 -7.74 2.97
CA SER A 368 10.45 -7.95 4.28
C SER A 368 11.45 -8.30 5.37
N ALA A 369 12.50 -9.07 5.05
CA ALA A 369 13.59 -9.40 5.97
C ALA A 369 14.55 -8.22 6.17
N GLN A 370 14.75 -7.33 5.19
CA GLN A 370 15.48 -6.07 5.36
C GLN A 370 14.68 -5.08 6.20
N LEU A 371 13.35 -5.04 6.05
CA LEU A 371 12.46 -4.31 6.96
C LEU A 371 12.57 -4.90 8.38
N GLY A 372 12.52 -6.23 8.52
CA GLY A 372 12.67 -6.93 9.80
C GLY A 372 14.08 -6.88 10.40
N ALA A 373 15.13 -6.82 9.59
CA ALA A 373 16.53 -6.71 10.01
C ALA A 373 16.89 -5.26 10.33
N CYS A 374 16.36 -4.27 9.61
CA CYS A 374 16.39 -2.87 10.04
C CYS A 374 15.65 -2.68 11.37
N GLN A 375 14.60 -3.47 11.64
CA GLN A 375 13.89 -3.52 12.93
C GLN A 375 14.69 -4.23 14.04
N SER A 376 15.51 -5.24 13.72
CA SER A 376 16.37 -5.93 14.71
C SER A 376 17.73 -5.25 14.92
N ASP A 377 18.34 -4.66 13.90
CA ASP A 377 19.58 -3.86 14.01
C ASP A 377 19.32 -2.52 14.71
N THR A 378 18.10 -1.96 14.62
CA THR A 378 17.69 -0.87 15.52
C THR A 378 17.49 -1.31 16.97
N SER A 379 17.43 -2.61 17.27
CA SER A 379 17.42 -3.10 18.66
C SER A 379 18.84 -3.39 19.19
N ALA A 380 19.77 -3.83 18.33
CA ALA A 380 21.17 -4.10 18.70
C ALA A 380 22.07 -2.84 18.73
N GLN A 381 21.88 -1.88 17.81
CA GLN A 381 22.61 -0.59 17.86
C GLN A 381 22.08 0.39 18.92
N VAL A 382 20.93 0.08 19.53
CA VAL A 382 20.39 0.85 20.67
C VAL A 382 21.07 0.46 21.99
N GLU A 383 21.80 -0.65 22.09
CA GLU A 383 22.55 -1.00 23.30
C GLU A 383 23.94 -0.32 23.37
N GLU A 384 24.68 -0.19 22.27
CA GLU A 384 26.00 0.46 22.28
C GLU A 384 25.96 2.00 22.28
N CYS A 385 24.86 2.62 21.83
CA CYS A 385 24.69 4.08 21.93
C CYS A 385 24.36 4.57 23.35
N ASN A 386 24.16 3.68 24.33
CA ASN A 386 23.84 4.06 25.72
C ASN A 386 25.07 4.47 26.56
N GLY A 387 26.28 4.40 26.01
CA GLY A 387 27.53 4.76 26.70
C GLY A 387 27.87 6.26 26.71
N TRP A 388 27.23 7.09 25.88
CA TRP A 388 27.58 8.51 25.72
C TRP A 388 26.53 9.51 26.23
N SER A 389 25.52 9.05 26.98
CA SER A 389 24.45 9.90 27.54
C SER A 389 24.72 10.38 28.98
N LYS A 390 25.98 10.57 29.37
CA LYS A 390 26.33 11.07 30.72
C LYS A 390 27.07 12.40 30.78
N LEU A 391 27.44 13.01 29.66
CA LEU A 391 27.95 14.38 29.67
C LEU A 391 27.38 15.17 28.48
N THR A 392 26.80 16.32 28.77
CA THR A 392 26.23 17.35 27.87
C THR A 392 24.77 17.14 27.43
N GLY A 393 23.92 18.12 27.76
CA GLY A 393 22.47 18.05 27.64
C GLY A 393 21.88 18.43 26.27
N VAL A 394 20.62 18.03 26.09
CA VAL A 394 19.61 18.52 25.14
C VAL A 394 20.05 18.67 23.67
N GLY A 395 19.76 17.64 22.86
CA GLY A 395 19.72 17.73 21.40
C GLY A 395 18.30 17.49 20.86
N LYS A 396 17.70 18.47 20.18
CA LYS A 396 16.42 18.33 19.45
C LYS A 396 16.51 17.23 18.37
N PRO A 397 15.45 16.45 18.09
CA PRO A 397 15.43 15.55 16.94
C PRO A 397 15.62 16.38 15.66
N ARG A 398 16.62 16.02 14.84
CA ARG A 398 16.92 16.69 13.56
C ARG A 398 16.38 15.84 12.41
N GLY A 399 15.56 16.41 11.53
CA GLY A 399 15.01 15.72 10.34
C GLY A 399 13.50 15.54 10.39
N VAL A 400 12.85 15.47 9.22
CA VAL A 400 11.41 15.16 9.08
C VAL A 400 11.10 13.81 9.73
N LEU A 401 11.96 12.79 9.55
CA LEU A 401 11.81 11.51 10.22
C LEU A 401 11.79 11.63 11.75
N GLY A 402 12.65 12.48 12.31
CA GLY A 402 12.67 12.74 13.76
C GLY A 402 11.43 13.47 14.27
N LEU A 403 10.80 14.31 13.43
CA LEU A 403 9.53 14.96 13.74
C LEU A 403 8.37 13.96 13.70
N TYR A 404 8.34 13.08 12.70
CA TYR A 404 7.35 12.01 12.63
C TYR A 404 7.49 10.99 13.77
N GLN A 405 8.71 10.57 14.11
CA GLN A 405 9.00 9.67 15.24
C GLN A 405 8.56 10.28 16.58
N LYS A 406 8.60 11.60 16.68
CA LYS A 406 8.11 12.34 17.85
C LYS A 406 6.58 12.41 17.88
N ALA A 407 5.94 12.70 16.74
CA ALA A 407 4.48 12.80 16.65
C ALA A 407 3.76 11.43 16.73
N PHE A 408 4.44 10.36 16.34
CA PHE A 408 3.91 8.99 16.31
C PHE A 408 4.75 8.03 17.15
N SER A 409 4.97 8.38 18.41
CA SER A 409 5.78 7.60 19.38
C SER A 409 5.32 6.16 19.62
N ARG A 410 4.12 5.78 19.16
CA ARG A 410 3.50 4.44 19.28
C ARG A 410 3.59 3.59 18.01
N ALA A 411 3.91 4.20 16.87
CA ALA A 411 3.97 3.52 15.59
C ALA A 411 5.43 3.44 15.13
N GLU A 412 5.79 2.36 14.45
CA GLU A 412 7.09 2.29 13.83
C GLU A 412 7.12 3.23 12.63
N VAL A 413 7.76 4.38 12.80
CA VAL A 413 7.85 5.41 11.77
C VAL A 413 9.00 5.07 10.83
N THR A 414 8.65 4.50 9.68
CA THR A 414 9.57 4.26 8.57
C THR A 414 9.64 5.47 7.63
N ARG A 415 10.67 5.55 6.78
CA ARG A 415 10.80 6.65 5.80
C ARG A 415 9.75 6.63 4.70
N ASP A 416 9.13 5.49 4.43
CA ASP A 416 8.03 5.37 3.46
C ASP A 416 6.65 5.62 4.10
N ALA A 417 6.58 5.77 5.43
CA ALA A 417 5.35 6.08 6.13
C ALA A 417 4.86 7.50 5.79
N SER A 418 3.55 7.66 5.68
CA SER A 418 2.85 8.95 5.57
C SER A 418 2.08 9.25 6.85
N PHE A 419 1.61 10.49 7.00
CA PHE A 419 0.78 10.86 8.15
C PHE A 419 -0.49 10.01 8.23
N VAL A 420 -1.12 9.76 7.07
CA VAL A 420 -2.33 8.93 6.97
C VAL A 420 -2.03 7.47 7.32
N SER A 421 -0.94 6.89 6.80
CA SER A 421 -0.63 5.48 7.05
C SER A 421 -0.26 5.17 8.51
N LEU A 422 0.21 6.17 9.26
CA LEU A 422 0.50 6.04 10.69
C LEU A 422 -0.74 6.20 11.59
N GLY A 423 -1.94 6.29 11.01
CA GLY A 423 -3.16 6.51 11.78
C GLY A 423 -3.27 7.93 12.31
N GLY A 424 -2.71 8.90 11.58
CA GLY A 424 -2.75 10.31 11.90
C GLY A 424 -4.16 10.82 12.17
N ASP A 425 -4.29 11.59 13.24
CA ASP A 425 -5.54 12.17 13.70
C ASP A 425 -5.51 13.70 13.65
N SER A 426 -6.62 14.32 14.01
CA SER A 426 -6.75 15.77 14.04
C SER A 426 -5.63 16.46 14.83
N LEU A 427 -5.19 15.85 15.94
CA LEU A 427 -4.25 16.41 16.91
C LEU A 427 -2.81 16.33 16.39
N SER A 428 -2.36 15.11 16.08
CA SER A 428 -1.05 14.84 15.48
C SER A 428 -0.86 15.57 14.14
N PHE A 429 -1.93 15.84 13.39
CA PHE A 429 -1.87 16.60 12.14
C PHE A 429 -1.40 18.04 12.39
N VAL A 430 -1.93 18.68 13.42
CA VAL A 430 -1.60 20.06 13.78
C VAL A 430 -0.12 20.16 14.17
N GLU A 431 0.29 19.34 15.13
CA GLU A 431 1.64 19.37 15.69
C GLU A 431 2.68 19.09 14.63
N LEU A 432 2.47 18.02 13.86
CA LEU A 432 3.41 17.62 12.85
C LEU A 432 3.42 18.60 11.67
N SER A 433 2.27 19.12 11.23
CA SER A 433 2.25 20.13 10.17
C SER A 433 3.08 21.36 10.53
N VAL A 434 3.02 21.81 11.78
CA VAL A 434 3.74 23.02 12.20
C VAL A 434 5.22 22.74 12.43
N GLU A 435 5.57 21.59 13.00
CA GLU A 435 6.97 21.20 13.13
C GLU A 435 7.62 20.97 11.75
N LEU A 436 6.88 20.40 10.79
CA LEU A 436 7.34 20.23 9.41
C LEU A 436 7.42 21.56 8.66
N GLU A 437 6.44 22.45 8.80
CA GLU A 437 6.45 23.77 8.16
C GLU A 437 7.56 24.65 8.76
N ASP A 438 7.86 24.53 10.06
CA ASP A 438 9.02 25.16 10.69
C ASP A 438 10.35 24.61 10.16
N TYR A 439 10.38 23.33 9.78
CA TYR A 439 11.58 22.65 9.29
C TYR A 439 11.82 22.86 7.80
N LEU A 440 10.76 22.84 6.99
CA LEU A 440 10.77 22.92 5.53
C LEU A 440 10.52 24.34 5.01
N GLY A 441 9.92 25.21 5.82
CA GLY A 441 9.50 26.56 5.45
C GLY A 441 8.12 26.62 4.82
N HIS A 442 7.88 25.78 3.82
CA HIS A 442 6.58 25.65 3.17
C HIS A 442 6.20 24.17 3.02
N LEU A 443 5.04 23.78 3.56
CA LEU A 443 4.55 22.39 3.50
C LEU A 443 3.54 22.22 2.35
N PRO A 444 3.59 21.18 1.50
CA PRO A 444 2.66 20.99 0.37
C PRO A 444 1.23 20.64 0.78
N GLU A 445 0.24 20.94 -0.07
CA GLU A 445 -1.21 20.71 0.17
C GLU A 445 -1.60 19.28 0.57
N ASN A 446 -0.89 18.30 0.03
CA ASN A 446 -1.11 16.87 0.22
C ASN A 446 -0.04 16.23 1.13
N TRP A 447 0.66 17.01 1.96
CA TRP A 447 1.75 16.50 2.81
C TRP A 447 1.36 15.29 3.66
N GLN A 448 0.10 15.21 4.09
CA GLN A 448 -0.41 14.10 4.89
C GLN A 448 -0.36 12.74 4.16
N THR A 449 -0.38 12.75 2.83
CA THR A 449 -0.25 11.56 1.98
C THR A 449 1.17 11.35 1.45
N LEU A 450 2.06 12.34 1.61
CA LEU A 450 3.46 12.21 1.22
C LEU A 450 4.20 11.34 2.25
N SER A 451 5.15 10.54 1.77
CA SER A 451 6.01 9.77 2.67
C SER A 451 7.00 10.70 3.38
N VAL A 452 7.51 10.28 4.54
CA VAL A 452 8.59 10.98 5.24
C VAL A 452 9.77 11.26 4.29
N LYS A 453 10.13 10.31 3.42
CA LYS A 453 11.20 10.46 2.41
C LYS A 453 10.90 11.57 1.41
N ASP A 454 9.65 11.67 0.93
CA ASP A 454 9.26 12.70 -0.04
C ASP A 454 9.24 14.09 0.63
N LEU A 455 8.84 14.16 1.91
CA LEU A 455 8.91 15.39 2.70
C LEU A 455 10.36 15.81 3.02
N GLU A 456 11.28 14.86 3.20
CA GLU A 456 12.72 15.14 3.36
C GLU A 456 13.36 15.69 2.09
N ALA A 457 12.84 15.33 0.92
CA ALA A 457 13.33 15.76 -0.38
C ALA A 457 12.90 17.20 -0.76
N LEU A 458 11.97 17.80 -0.01
CA LEU A 458 11.49 19.15 -0.31
C LEU A 458 12.57 20.22 -0.05
N PRO A 459 12.70 21.23 -0.92
CA PRO A 459 13.65 22.31 -0.75
C PRO A 459 13.31 23.13 0.50
N ARG A 460 14.28 23.29 1.40
CA ARG A 460 14.10 24.13 2.59
C ARG A 460 14.12 25.60 2.21
N GLN A 461 13.06 26.32 2.56
CA GLN A 461 12.97 27.74 2.34
C GLN A 461 12.83 28.47 3.69
N ARG A 462 13.36 29.68 3.80
CA ARG A 462 13.05 30.55 4.94
C ARG A 462 11.86 31.42 4.54
N ALA A 463 10.70 31.17 5.15
CA ALA A 463 9.51 31.97 4.95
C ALA A 463 9.21 32.79 6.21
N LEU A 464 8.80 34.05 6.04
CA LEU A 464 8.32 34.91 7.13
C LEU A 464 6.85 34.64 7.47
N THR A 465 6.14 34.02 6.53
CA THR A 465 4.74 33.62 6.62
C THR A 465 4.65 32.12 6.38
N HIS A 466 3.86 31.45 7.21
CA HIS A 466 3.66 30.02 7.17
C HIS A 466 2.19 29.72 6.86
N VAL A 467 1.94 28.57 6.27
CA VAL A 467 0.60 28.16 5.89
C VAL A 467 0.07 27.16 6.90
N VAL A 468 -1.19 27.33 7.30
CA VAL A 468 -1.86 26.47 8.27
C VAL A 468 -3.12 25.91 7.64
N ASP A 469 -3.39 24.62 7.85
CA ASP A 469 -4.65 24.00 7.39
C ASP A 469 -5.83 24.70 8.07
N THR A 470 -6.88 24.94 7.29
CA THR A 470 -8.06 25.67 7.75
C THR A 470 -8.71 25.05 8.98
N THR A 471 -8.64 23.72 9.16
CA THR A 471 -9.15 23.04 10.36
C THR A 471 -8.34 23.40 11.61
N VAL A 472 -7.03 23.61 11.48
CA VAL A 472 -6.14 24.01 12.57
C VAL A 472 -6.39 25.46 12.92
N PHE A 473 -6.54 26.33 11.92
CA PHE A 473 -6.88 27.74 12.12
C PHE A 473 -8.22 27.89 12.87
N PHE A 474 -9.27 27.21 12.44
CA PHE A 474 -10.56 27.29 13.13
C PHE A 474 -10.58 26.59 14.49
N ARG A 475 -9.74 25.57 14.72
CA ARG A 475 -9.54 25.01 16.06
C ARG A 475 -8.86 26.02 16.99
N PHE A 476 -7.86 26.74 16.51
CA PHE A 476 -7.20 27.81 17.26
C PHE A 476 -8.18 28.93 17.63
N VAL A 477 -8.83 29.54 16.62
CA VAL A 477 -9.75 30.66 16.83
C VAL A 477 -10.97 30.21 17.65
N GLY A 478 -11.52 29.02 17.34
CA GLY A 478 -12.65 28.46 18.06
C GLY A 478 -12.37 28.20 19.53
N MET A 479 -11.18 27.68 19.85
CA MET A 479 -10.76 27.45 21.25
C MET A 479 -10.58 28.76 22.02
N LEU A 480 -9.95 29.77 21.41
CA LEU A 480 -9.86 31.10 22.03
C LEU A 480 -11.25 31.70 22.27
N ALA A 481 -12.17 31.57 21.31
CA ALA A 481 -13.55 32.05 21.46
C ALA A 481 -14.28 31.34 22.62
N ILE A 482 -14.08 30.04 22.81
CA ILE A 482 -14.65 29.28 23.95
C ILE A 482 -14.13 29.85 25.27
N VAL A 483 -12.81 29.94 25.44
CA VAL A 483 -12.20 30.37 26.71
C VAL A 483 -12.52 31.84 27.00
N MET A 484 -12.48 32.70 25.98
CA MET A 484 -12.84 34.12 26.13
C MET A 484 -14.32 34.32 26.43
N GLY A 485 -15.21 33.48 25.90
CA GLY A 485 -16.63 33.48 26.25
C GLY A 485 -16.91 33.01 27.67
N HIS A 486 -16.22 31.95 28.11
CA HIS A 486 -16.37 31.40 29.46
C HIS A 486 -15.86 32.33 30.58
N PHE A 487 -14.98 33.27 30.26
CA PHE A 487 -14.43 34.27 31.20
C PHE A 487 -14.96 35.69 30.94
N ASP A 488 -16.11 35.82 30.26
CA ASP A 488 -16.81 37.10 30.04
C ASP A 488 -15.98 38.17 29.29
N VAL A 489 -14.99 37.76 28.49
CA VAL A 489 -14.15 38.65 27.69
C VAL A 489 -14.79 38.96 26.33
N LEU A 490 -15.35 37.95 25.68
CA LEU A 490 -16.00 38.07 24.36
C LEU A 490 -17.26 37.20 24.30
N ASN A 491 -18.41 37.80 24.02
CA ASN A 491 -19.66 37.07 23.88
C ASN A 491 -19.85 36.54 22.44
N VAL A 492 -19.01 35.58 22.03
CA VAL A 492 -19.06 34.95 20.70
C VAL A 492 -19.23 33.44 20.87
N GLY A 493 -20.41 33.02 21.31
CA GLY A 493 -20.75 31.61 21.53
C GLY A 493 -20.86 30.76 20.25
N GLY A 494 -20.96 29.44 20.39
CA GLY A 494 -21.29 28.53 19.28
C GLY A 494 -20.13 28.04 18.42
N SER A 495 -18.88 28.39 18.74
CA SER A 495 -17.71 27.83 18.04
C SER A 495 -17.57 26.31 18.20
N THR A 496 -18.11 25.72 19.28
CA THR A 496 -18.18 24.27 19.49
C THR A 496 -18.95 23.55 18.37
N PHE A 497 -19.96 24.18 17.76
CA PHE A 497 -20.69 23.59 16.63
C PHE A 497 -19.81 23.46 15.39
N LEU A 498 -18.95 24.46 15.14
CA LEU A 498 -17.94 24.37 14.08
C LEU A 498 -16.89 23.30 14.41
N LEU A 499 -16.46 23.18 15.67
CA LEU A 499 -15.52 22.12 16.07
C LEU A 499 -16.09 20.71 15.84
N LEU A 500 -17.40 20.53 16.05
CA LEU A 500 -18.09 19.26 15.77
C LEU A 500 -18.14 18.97 14.26
N ALA A 501 -18.39 19.98 13.42
CA ALA A 501 -18.29 19.85 11.98
C ALA A 501 -16.84 19.54 11.52
N ILE A 502 -15.84 20.18 12.12
CA ILE A 502 -14.42 19.89 11.87
C ILE A 502 -14.08 18.45 12.26
N ALA A 503 -14.65 17.91 13.35
CA ALA A 503 -14.45 16.52 13.74
C ALA A 503 -14.96 15.54 12.66
N GLY A 504 -16.13 15.81 12.07
CA GLY A 504 -16.67 15.02 10.97
C GLY A 504 -15.89 15.15 9.66
N PHE A 505 -15.41 16.36 9.37
CA PHE A 505 -14.52 16.62 8.24
C PHE A 505 -13.19 15.84 8.37
N ASN A 506 -12.60 15.82 9.56
CA ASN A 506 -11.37 15.08 9.81
C ASN A 506 -11.61 13.56 9.82
N PHE A 507 -12.73 13.10 10.38
CA PHE A 507 -13.16 11.70 10.29
C PHE A 507 -13.16 11.21 8.85
N ALA A 508 -13.79 11.96 7.94
CA ALA A 508 -13.87 11.61 6.53
C ALA A 508 -12.49 11.65 5.83
N ARG A 509 -11.61 12.59 6.21
CA ARG A 509 -10.26 12.73 5.61
C ARG A 509 -9.27 11.69 6.11
N PHE A 510 -9.33 11.29 7.37
CA PHE A 510 -8.24 10.54 8.01
C PHE A 510 -8.68 9.17 8.53
N GLN A 511 -9.79 9.07 9.25
CA GLN A 511 -10.23 7.82 9.86
C GLN A 511 -10.98 6.92 8.86
N LEU A 512 -11.88 7.49 8.05
CA LEU A 512 -12.71 6.73 7.11
C LEU A 512 -11.88 5.95 6.09
N PRO A 513 -10.83 6.51 5.43
CA PRO A 513 -10.01 5.74 4.51
C PRO A 513 -9.34 4.53 5.18
N LEU A 514 -8.91 4.66 6.44
CA LEU A 514 -8.32 3.56 7.23
C LEU A 514 -9.35 2.49 7.57
N VAL A 515 -10.59 2.88 7.86
CA VAL A 515 -11.69 1.95 8.13
C VAL A 515 -12.09 1.17 6.87
N LEU A 516 -12.13 1.84 5.73
CA LEU A 516 -12.49 1.22 4.45
C LEU A 516 -11.40 0.27 3.94
N SER A 517 -10.12 0.62 4.15
CA SER A 517 -8.97 -0.21 3.76
C SER A 517 -8.75 -1.41 4.67
N SER A 518 -8.72 -1.20 6.00
CA SER A 518 -8.47 -2.29 6.96
C SER A 518 -9.68 -3.18 7.24
N GLY A 519 -10.89 -2.74 6.85
CA GLY A 519 -12.16 -3.37 7.23
C GLY A 519 -12.45 -3.30 8.73
N SER A 520 -11.64 -2.58 9.51
CA SER A 520 -11.71 -2.49 10.98
C SER A 520 -12.08 -1.08 11.42
N VAL A 521 -12.94 -0.97 12.43
CA VAL A 521 -13.35 0.32 13.03
C VAL A 521 -12.37 0.81 14.10
N ARG A 522 -11.30 0.05 14.35
CA ARG A 522 -10.28 0.34 15.36
C ARG A 522 -9.69 1.76 15.26
N PRO A 523 -9.38 2.33 14.08
CA PRO A 523 -8.88 3.71 13.99
C PRO A 523 -9.84 4.76 14.58
N VAL A 524 -11.15 4.54 14.44
CA VAL A 524 -12.19 5.43 14.98
C VAL A 524 -12.30 5.26 16.50
N VAL A 525 -12.27 4.00 16.96
CA VAL A 525 -12.28 3.67 18.40
C VAL A 525 -11.05 4.21 19.10
N ASP A 526 -9.86 4.09 18.50
CA ASP A 526 -8.62 4.63 19.06
C ASP A 526 -8.67 6.16 19.16
N THR A 527 -9.25 6.84 18.17
CA THR A 527 -9.49 8.30 18.21
C THR A 527 -10.47 8.66 19.34
N ALA A 528 -11.56 7.89 19.49
CA ALA A 528 -12.52 8.10 20.58
C ALA A 528 -11.88 7.88 21.96
N LEU A 529 -11.05 6.84 22.12
CA LEU A 529 -10.34 6.54 23.37
C LEU A 529 -9.30 7.60 23.73
N ARG A 530 -8.61 8.19 22.74
CA ARG A 530 -7.68 9.31 22.95
C ARG A 530 -8.36 10.54 23.54
N VAL A 531 -9.66 10.72 23.30
CA VAL A 531 -10.47 11.79 23.91
C VAL A 531 -11.10 11.33 25.22
N ALA A 532 -11.65 10.11 25.24
CA ALA A 532 -12.37 9.57 26.39
C ALA A 532 -11.48 9.36 27.63
N VAL A 533 -10.28 8.80 27.46
CA VAL A 533 -9.40 8.44 28.59
C VAL A 533 -8.90 9.69 29.36
N PRO A 534 -8.36 10.73 28.72
CA PRO A 534 -7.98 11.96 29.43
C PRO A 534 -9.19 12.65 30.09
N THR A 535 -10.33 12.66 29.42
CA THR A 535 -11.58 13.26 29.95
C THR A 535 -12.04 12.51 31.20
N PHE A 536 -12.08 11.18 31.15
CA PHE A 536 -12.38 10.32 32.29
C PHE A 536 -11.44 10.58 33.47
N LEU A 537 -10.13 10.61 33.23
CA LEU A 537 -9.14 10.83 34.30
C LEU A 537 -9.27 12.22 34.93
N ALA A 538 -9.58 13.24 34.12
CA ALA A 538 -9.82 14.58 34.61
C ALA A 538 -11.09 14.64 35.47
N LEU A 539 -12.20 14.04 35.01
CA LEU A 539 -13.44 13.95 35.77
C LEU A 539 -13.23 13.20 37.09
N ALA A 540 -12.61 12.02 37.05
CA ALA A 540 -12.30 11.22 38.24
C ALA A 540 -11.43 12.00 39.25
N LEU A 541 -10.45 12.78 38.78
CA LEU A 541 -9.63 13.62 39.64
C LEU A 541 -10.42 14.77 40.26
N ILE A 542 -11.30 15.41 39.49
CA ILE A 542 -12.16 16.48 39.97
C ILE A 542 -13.13 15.94 41.02
N GLU A 543 -13.88 14.88 40.72
CA GLU A 543 -14.82 14.22 41.63
C GLU A 543 -14.14 13.76 42.93
N PHE A 544 -12.95 13.17 42.82
CA PHE A 544 -12.16 12.77 43.99
C PHE A 544 -11.79 13.98 44.86
N LYS A 545 -11.42 15.11 44.24
CA LYS A 545 -11.05 16.34 44.95
C LYS A 545 -12.25 17.06 45.56
N THR A 546 -13.38 17.11 44.86
CA THR A 546 -14.62 17.71 45.35
C THR A 546 -15.34 16.84 46.36
N ARG A 547 -14.99 15.54 46.43
CA ARG A 547 -15.69 14.49 47.20
C ARG A 547 -17.16 14.38 46.79
N ASP A 548 -17.44 14.69 45.54
CA ASP A 548 -18.75 14.62 44.92
C ASP A 548 -18.65 13.58 43.82
N PHE A 549 -19.23 12.40 44.03
CA PHE A 549 -19.04 11.24 43.15
C PHE A 549 -20.28 11.07 42.27
N GLU A 550 -20.11 11.26 40.97
CA GLU A 550 -21.18 11.25 39.97
C GLU A 550 -20.87 10.17 38.91
N PRO A 551 -21.27 8.91 39.14
CA PRO A 551 -20.91 7.80 38.26
C PRO A 551 -21.27 8.01 36.79
N ILE A 552 -22.34 8.77 36.52
CA ILE A 552 -22.82 9.06 35.15
C ILE A 552 -21.80 9.89 34.36
N ALA A 553 -21.14 10.87 35.00
CA ALA A 553 -20.10 11.69 34.38
C ALA A 553 -18.88 10.83 34.02
N LEU A 554 -18.50 9.89 34.88
CA LEU A 554 -17.42 8.92 34.60
C LEU A 554 -17.73 8.00 33.42
N PHE A 555 -19.01 7.73 33.12
CA PHE A 555 -19.39 6.99 31.91
C PHE A 555 -19.49 7.86 30.65
N LEU A 556 -19.18 9.17 30.74
CA LEU A 556 -19.31 10.14 29.65
C LEU A 556 -20.75 10.23 29.13
N LEU A 557 -21.71 10.23 30.06
CA LEU A 557 -23.15 10.28 29.80
C LEU A 557 -23.84 11.45 30.52
N ASP A 558 -23.08 12.44 30.99
CA ASP A 558 -23.62 13.60 31.71
C ASP A 558 -24.55 14.43 30.82
N ASN A 559 -24.25 14.49 29.51
CA ASN A 559 -25.11 15.13 28.50
C ASN A 559 -26.53 14.50 28.35
N TRP A 560 -26.80 13.38 29.02
CA TRP A 560 -28.13 12.75 29.13
C TRP A 560 -28.87 13.08 30.44
N THR A 561 -28.29 13.91 31.29
CA THR A 561 -28.87 14.35 32.57
C THR A 561 -29.34 15.80 32.53
N ASP A 562 -30.27 16.16 33.43
CA ASP A 562 -30.88 17.50 33.44
C ASP A 562 -29.81 18.58 33.64
N ALA A 563 -29.68 19.45 32.63
CA ALA A 563 -28.65 20.48 32.56
C ALA A 563 -28.73 21.50 33.71
N ARG A 564 -29.88 21.57 34.40
CA ARG A 564 -30.09 22.48 35.54
C ARG A 564 -29.47 21.95 36.84
N ASN A 565 -29.14 20.66 36.88
CA ASN A 565 -28.53 20.00 38.03
C ASN A 565 -27.02 19.77 37.84
N GLU A 566 -26.47 20.07 36.66
CA GLU A 566 -25.05 19.84 36.35
C GLU A 566 -24.14 20.73 37.21
N LYS A 567 -23.13 20.11 37.80
CA LYS A 567 -22.04 20.81 38.51
C LYS A 567 -20.75 20.87 37.69
N LEU A 568 -20.48 19.91 36.80
CA LEU A 568 -19.17 19.69 36.18
C LEU A 568 -19.24 19.03 34.77
N GLY A 569 -20.13 19.46 33.87
CA GLY A 569 -20.32 18.78 32.58
C GLY A 569 -19.33 19.15 31.47
N PHE A 570 -18.54 18.19 30.97
CA PHE A 570 -17.75 18.32 29.72
C PHE A 570 -18.54 17.80 28.50
N TRP A 571 -19.83 18.15 28.43
CA TRP A 571 -20.82 17.63 27.47
C TRP A 571 -20.33 17.56 26.01
N PHE A 572 -19.50 18.52 25.59
CA PHE A 572 -18.97 18.57 24.23
C PHE A 572 -18.02 17.40 23.92
N LEU A 573 -17.14 17.05 24.86
CA LEU A 573 -16.21 15.93 24.70
C LEU A 573 -16.95 14.59 24.74
N GLU A 574 -17.95 14.48 25.61
CA GLU A 574 -18.85 13.32 25.68
C GLU A 574 -19.60 13.13 24.37
N LEU A 575 -20.18 14.21 23.83
CA LEU A 575 -20.85 14.20 22.54
C LEU A 575 -19.92 13.77 21.41
N ILE A 576 -18.68 14.28 21.36
CA ILE A 576 -17.69 13.85 20.35
C ILE A 576 -17.41 12.34 20.45
N VAL A 577 -17.15 11.84 21.66
CA VAL A 577 -16.90 10.41 21.89
C VAL A 577 -18.10 9.58 21.43
N GLN A 578 -19.32 9.97 21.84
CA GLN A 578 -20.56 9.28 21.46
C GLN A 578 -20.76 9.29 19.93
N VAL A 579 -20.56 10.42 19.25
CA VAL A 579 -20.71 10.53 17.79
C VAL A 579 -19.64 9.70 17.06
N LEU A 580 -18.39 9.69 17.53
CA LEU A 580 -17.34 8.83 16.96
C LEU A 580 -17.67 7.34 17.15
N MET A 581 -18.22 6.96 18.31
CA MET A 581 -18.65 5.58 18.56
C MET A 581 -19.85 5.18 17.69
N LEU A 582 -20.80 6.08 17.44
CA LEU A 582 -21.91 5.85 16.50
C LEU A 582 -21.41 5.74 15.05
N ALA A 583 -20.43 6.56 14.66
CA ALA A 583 -19.78 6.44 13.35
C ALA A 583 -19.03 5.11 13.23
N ALA A 584 -18.31 4.67 14.28
CA ALA A 584 -17.69 3.35 14.34
C ALA A 584 -18.74 2.23 14.23
N LEU A 585 -19.88 2.35 14.91
CA LEU A 585 -20.97 1.37 14.83
C LEU A 585 -21.56 1.30 13.41
N LEU A 586 -21.84 2.44 12.77
CA LEU A 586 -22.30 2.49 11.38
C LEU A 586 -21.29 1.81 10.44
N MET A 587 -20.01 2.09 10.65
CA MET A 587 -18.92 1.51 9.86
C MET A 587 -18.58 0.07 10.23
N SER A 588 -19.14 -0.49 11.31
CA SER A 588 -18.96 -1.90 11.65
C SER A 588 -19.72 -2.83 10.68
N TRP A 589 -20.78 -2.34 10.04
CA TRP A 589 -21.49 -3.05 8.99
C TRP A 589 -20.73 -3.06 7.67
N SER A 590 -20.47 -4.26 7.14
CA SER A 590 -19.76 -4.45 5.86
C SER A 590 -20.44 -3.74 4.69
N ARG A 591 -21.77 -3.84 4.58
CA ARG A 591 -22.56 -3.16 3.53
C ARG A 591 -22.43 -1.64 3.58
N ALA A 592 -22.35 -1.06 4.78
CA ALA A 592 -22.15 0.37 4.93
C ALA A 592 -20.76 0.78 4.43
N ARG A 593 -19.72 -0.02 4.72
CA ARG A 593 -18.35 0.20 4.21
C ARG A 593 -18.26 0.05 2.70
N GLU A 594 -18.85 -1.01 2.15
CA GLU A 594 -18.88 -1.27 0.69
C GLU A 594 -19.55 -0.10 -0.05
N PHE A 595 -20.70 0.37 0.45
CA PHE A 595 -21.40 1.50 -0.15
C PHE A 595 -20.62 2.82 0.01
N ALA A 596 -20.01 3.06 1.17
CA ALA A 596 -19.16 4.22 1.40
C ALA A 596 -17.92 4.23 0.48
N ALA A 597 -17.30 3.07 0.24
CA ALA A 597 -16.15 2.94 -0.66
C ALA A 597 -16.53 3.19 -2.14
N ALA A 598 -17.69 2.67 -2.57
CA ALA A 598 -18.17 2.86 -3.94
C ALA A 598 -18.75 4.27 -4.20
N HIS A 599 -19.37 4.89 -3.19
CA HIS A 599 -20.16 6.12 -3.35
C HIS A 599 -19.97 7.13 -2.20
N ASP A 600 -18.71 7.46 -1.88
CA ASP A 600 -18.28 8.37 -0.79
C ASP A 600 -19.23 9.57 -0.54
N PHE A 601 -19.42 10.45 -1.53
CA PHE A 601 -20.26 11.64 -1.37
C PHE A 601 -21.75 11.34 -1.17
N ARG A 602 -22.31 10.35 -1.88
CA ARG A 602 -23.73 9.98 -1.73
C ARG A 602 -23.99 9.33 -0.38
N PHE A 603 -23.04 8.53 0.11
CA PHE A 603 -23.11 7.94 1.42
C PHE A 603 -23.08 9.01 2.52
N ALA A 604 -22.15 9.97 2.44
CA ALA A 604 -22.10 11.11 3.36
C ALA A 604 -23.41 11.90 3.36
N LEU A 605 -24.03 12.12 2.19
CA LEU A 605 -25.32 12.79 2.07
C LEU A 605 -26.46 11.98 2.72
N ALA A 606 -26.47 10.65 2.57
CA ALA A 606 -27.45 9.77 3.22
C ALA A 606 -27.31 9.78 4.75
N VAL A 607 -26.07 9.78 5.26
CA VAL A 607 -25.78 9.93 6.69
C VAL A 607 -26.28 11.29 7.18
N LEU A 608 -25.97 12.38 6.47
CA LEU A 608 -26.46 13.72 6.82
C LEU A 608 -28.00 13.78 6.83
N ALA A 609 -28.66 13.27 5.80
CA ALA A 609 -30.12 13.26 5.73
C ALA A 609 -30.74 12.50 6.91
N THR A 610 -30.16 11.36 7.30
CA THR A 610 -30.58 10.58 8.46
C THR A 610 -30.42 11.38 9.75
N CYS A 611 -29.26 12.00 9.96
CA CYS A 611 -28.99 12.82 11.14
C CYS A 611 -29.93 14.04 11.24
N VAL A 612 -30.22 14.70 10.12
CA VAL A 612 -31.17 15.83 10.05
C VAL A 612 -32.59 15.35 10.37
N ALA A 613 -33.00 14.21 9.81
CA ALA A 613 -34.30 13.62 10.11
C ALA A 613 -34.46 13.28 11.59
N LEU A 614 -33.40 12.78 12.24
CA LEU A 614 -33.41 12.53 13.69
C LEU A 614 -33.50 13.83 14.50
N SER A 615 -32.74 14.86 14.12
CA SER A 615 -32.73 16.15 14.83
C SER A 615 -34.06 16.88 14.77
N ILE A 616 -34.84 16.68 13.70
CA ILE A 616 -36.16 17.26 13.53
C ILE A 616 -37.25 16.33 14.08
N GLY A 617 -37.12 15.02 13.84
CA GLY A 617 -38.12 14.00 14.13
C GLY A 617 -38.24 13.62 15.61
N VAL A 618 -37.12 13.45 16.31
CA VAL A 618 -37.12 13.01 17.72
C VAL A 618 -37.82 14.02 18.64
N PRO A 619 -37.62 15.35 18.51
CA PRO A 619 -38.32 16.35 19.32
C PRO A 619 -39.85 16.28 19.32
N PHE A 620 -40.47 15.69 18.28
CA PHE A 620 -41.93 15.49 18.26
C PHE A 620 -42.42 14.46 19.29
N PHE A 621 -41.55 13.54 19.72
CA PHE A 621 -41.90 12.46 20.64
C PHE A 621 -41.15 12.57 21.98
N TRP A 622 -39.98 13.21 21.99
CA TRP A 622 -39.18 13.42 23.19
C TRP A 622 -38.46 14.77 23.15
N ASN A 623 -38.85 15.69 24.04
CA ASN A 623 -38.25 17.01 24.13
C ASN A 623 -36.96 17.00 24.97
N ALA A 624 -35.82 17.27 24.33
CA ALA A 624 -34.50 17.33 24.94
C ALA A 624 -34.09 18.74 25.43
N GLU A 625 -35.01 19.71 25.49
CA GLU A 625 -34.71 21.09 25.91
C GLU A 625 -34.17 21.18 27.35
N HIS A 626 -34.64 20.30 28.24
CA HIS A 626 -34.12 20.17 29.61
C HIS A 626 -32.66 19.68 29.67
N LEU A 627 -32.15 19.10 28.58
CA LEU A 627 -30.74 18.71 28.40
C LEU A 627 -29.95 19.79 27.63
N TYR A 628 -30.55 20.95 27.38
CA TYR A 628 -30.07 21.98 26.45
C TYR A 628 -29.76 21.44 25.04
N ASN A 629 -30.45 20.37 24.62
CA ASN A 629 -30.26 19.71 23.33
C ASN A 629 -28.82 19.24 23.05
N ARG A 630 -28.06 18.87 24.09
CA ARG A 630 -26.65 18.45 24.01
C ARG A 630 -26.45 16.96 23.70
N VAL A 631 -27.52 16.29 23.27
CA VAL A 631 -27.59 14.86 22.99
C VAL A 631 -27.30 14.56 21.51
N PRO A 632 -26.75 13.36 21.18
CA PRO A 632 -26.28 13.05 19.83
C PRO A 632 -27.30 13.30 18.72
N HIS A 633 -28.55 12.87 18.88
CA HIS A 633 -29.57 12.99 17.83
C HIS A 633 -29.90 14.44 17.45
N MET A 634 -29.59 15.42 18.31
CA MET A 634 -29.82 16.84 18.05
C MET A 634 -28.65 17.51 17.33
N LEU A 635 -27.43 16.97 17.43
CA LEU A 635 -26.21 17.66 17.01
C LEU A 635 -25.32 16.86 16.04
N MET A 636 -25.51 15.53 15.92
CA MET A 636 -24.68 14.68 15.05
C MET A 636 -24.78 15.06 13.56
N TRP A 637 -25.80 15.80 13.15
CA TRP A 637 -25.92 16.32 11.79
C TRP A 637 -24.80 17.32 11.45
N LEU A 638 -24.22 18.02 12.43
CA LEU A 638 -23.05 18.89 12.22
C LEU A 638 -21.80 18.08 11.85
N PHE A 639 -21.58 16.96 12.54
CA PHE A 639 -20.53 16.01 12.20
C PHE A 639 -20.75 15.45 10.79
N ALA A 640 -21.96 15.01 10.46
CA ALA A 640 -22.29 14.52 9.12
C ALA A 640 -22.15 15.62 8.05
N LEU A 641 -22.45 16.88 8.36
CA LEU A 641 -22.25 18.01 7.46
C LEU A 641 -20.77 18.22 7.16
N GLY A 642 -19.91 18.13 8.19
CA GLY A 642 -18.47 18.14 8.02
C GLY A 642 -17.95 17.00 7.14
N TRP A 643 -18.51 15.80 7.29
CA TRP A 643 -18.23 14.66 6.42
C TRP A 643 -18.61 14.97 4.96
N VAL A 644 -19.81 15.49 4.70
CA VAL A 644 -20.23 15.90 3.34
C VAL A 644 -19.27 16.92 2.73
N VAL A 645 -18.83 17.91 3.51
CA VAL A 645 -17.86 18.92 3.07
C VAL A 645 -16.53 18.28 2.66
N ALA A 646 -16.05 17.28 3.40
CA ALA A 646 -14.82 16.55 3.07
C ALA A 646 -14.96 15.65 1.82
N SER A 647 -16.12 15.02 1.64
CA SER A 647 -16.37 14.10 0.52
C SER A 647 -16.66 14.82 -0.82
N ALA A 648 -16.83 16.14 -0.81
CA ALA A 648 -17.17 16.95 -2.00
C ALA A 648 -15.96 17.17 -2.93
N LYS A 649 -15.88 16.37 -4.00
CA LYS A 649 -14.74 16.37 -4.94
C LYS A 649 -15.01 17.14 -6.23
N SER A 650 -16.21 17.03 -6.80
CA SER A 650 -16.58 17.77 -8.03
C SER A 650 -17.13 19.16 -7.73
N THR A 651 -17.12 20.05 -8.73
CA THR A 651 -17.67 21.41 -8.61
C THR A 651 -19.14 21.40 -8.19
N GLU A 652 -19.94 20.50 -8.77
CA GLU A 652 -21.36 20.33 -8.42
C GLU A 652 -21.55 19.89 -6.96
N GLN A 653 -20.74 18.93 -6.51
CA GLN A 653 -20.76 18.46 -5.12
C GLN A 653 -20.38 19.57 -4.14
N ARG A 654 -19.39 20.39 -4.49
CA ARG A 654 -18.95 21.54 -3.68
C ARG A 654 -20.02 22.63 -3.60
N ILE A 655 -20.72 22.91 -4.70
CA ILE A 655 -21.86 23.84 -4.72
C ILE A 655 -22.98 23.31 -3.81
N LEU A 656 -23.32 22.02 -3.93
CA LEU A 656 -24.34 21.40 -3.08
C LEU A 656 -23.94 21.41 -1.60
N ALA A 657 -22.71 21.00 -1.28
CA ALA A 657 -22.19 21.03 0.09
C ALA A 657 -22.21 22.46 0.66
N GLY A 658 -21.82 23.46 -0.13
CA GLY A 658 -21.89 24.87 0.25
C GLY A 658 -23.31 25.34 0.51
N ALA A 659 -24.28 24.96 -0.34
CA ALA A 659 -25.69 25.25 -0.13
C ALA A 659 -26.20 24.61 1.18
N LEU A 660 -25.85 23.35 1.46
CA LEU A 660 -26.22 22.66 2.69
C LEU A 660 -25.62 23.33 3.93
N VAL A 661 -24.37 23.78 3.88
CA VAL A 661 -23.70 24.53 4.96
C VAL A 661 -24.43 25.85 5.27
N LEU A 662 -24.97 26.53 4.25
CA LEU A 662 -25.66 27.80 4.43
C LEU A 662 -27.15 27.62 4.83
N MET A 663 -27.80 26.56 4.36
CA MET A 663 -29.25 26.36 4.55
C MET A 663 -29.60 25.55 5.79
N LEU A 664 -28.88 24.47 6.10
CA LEU A 664 -29.27 23.56 7.19
C LEU A 664 -29.18 24.21 8.58
N PRO A 665 -28.11 24.96 8.94
CA PRO A 665 -28.03 25.64 10.21
C PRO A 665 -29.24 26.54 10.52
N PRO A 666 -29.56 27.59 9.75
CA PRO A 666 -30.69 28.45 10.07
C PRO A 666 -32.01 27.68 10.06
N LEU A 667 -32.18 26.70 9.17
CA LEU A 667 -33.40 25.89 9.09
C LEU A 667 -33.62 25.07 10.37
N ILE A 668 -32.66 24.24 10.76
CA ILE A 668 -32.79 23.36 11.93
C ILE A 668 -32.91 24.18 13.21
N TRP A 669 -32.07 25.22 13.37
CA TRP A 669 -32.08 26.04 14.58
C TRP A 669 -33.34 26.89 14.72
N SER A 670 -33.98 27.30 13.62
CA SER A 670 -35.28 28.00 13.66
C SER A 670 -36.43 27.14 14.22
N HIS A 671 -36.29 25.81 14.16
CA HIS A 671 -37.31 24.86 14.58
C HIS A 671 -37.03 24.19 15.94
N VAL A 672 -35.80 24.25 16.46
CA VAL A 672 -35.33 23.31 17.49
C VAL A 672 -34.73 23.95 18.76
N LEU A 673 -34.32 25.23 18.76
CA LEU A 673 -33.54 25.79 19.87
C LEU A 673 -33.89 27.24 20.25
N ASN A 674 -33.78 27.54 21.54
CA ASN A 674 -34.12 28.80 22.18
C ASN A 674 -33.14 29.95 21.81
N ARG A 675 -33.62 31.21 21.83
CA ARG A 675 -33.07 32.42 21.14
C ARG A 675 -31.60 32.83 21.43
N PHE A 676 -30.89 32.25 22.40
CA PHE A 676 -29.60 32.78 22.88
C PHE A 676 -28.36 32.34 22.07
N TRP A 677 -28.39 31.18 21.39
CA TRP A 677 -27.23 30.62 20.67
C TRP A 677 -27.32 30.73 19.14
N LEU A 678 -28.48 31.15 18.62
CA LEU A 678 -28.81 31.07 17.19
C LEU A 678 -27.93 31.94 16.29
N GLY A 679 -27.56 33.15 16.73
CA GLY A 679 -26.86 34.10 15.87
C GLY A 679 -25.43 33.66 15.56
N HIS A 680 -24.63 33.41 16.60
CA HIS A 680 -23.20 33.17 16.44
C HIS A 680 -22.88 31.74 15.94
N GLY A 681 -23.66 30.73 16.35
CA GLY A 681 -23.45 29.34 15.91
C GLY A 681 -23.64 29.16 14.39
N VAL A 682 -24.69 29.76 13.82
CA VAL A 682 -24.94 29.75 12.37
C VAL A 682 -23.79 30.43 11.62
N ILE A 683 -23.30 31.56 12.13
CA ILE A 683 -22.16 32.28 11.53
C ILE A 683 -20.89 31.41 11.57
N TRP A 684 -20.59 30.77 12.70
CA TRP A 684 -19.43 29.87 12.83
C TRP A 684 -19.48 28.72 11.83
N VAL A 685 -20.62 28.03 11.73
CA VAL A 685 -20.78 26.91 10.81
C VAL A 685 -20.75 27.37 9.36
N ALA A 686 -21.38 28.51 9.03
CA ALA A 686 -21.37 29.07 7.68
C ALA A 686 -19.96 29.52 7.26
N VAL A 687 -19.32 30.40 8.04
CA VAL A 687 -17.98 30.92 7.73
C VAL A 687 -16.95 29.80 7.73
N GLY A 688 -16.95 28.96 8.76
CA GLY A 688 -16.01 27.85 8.88
C GLY A 688 -16.25 26.78 7.81
N GLY A 689 -17.50 26.35 7.60
CA GLY A 689 -17.85 25.33 6.61
C GLY A 689 -17.58 25.76 5.17
N ILE A 690 -17.92 27.00 4.81
CA ILE A 690 -17.59 27.56 3.49
C ILE A 690 -16.08 27.73 3.34
N SER A 691 -15.38 28.18 4.37
CA SER A 691 -13.92 28.26 4.35
C SER A 691 -13.29 26.88 4.15
N LEU A 692 -13.80 25.82 4.77
CA LEU A 692 -13.32 24.45 4.55
C LEU A 692 -13.53 23.96 3.11
N LEU A 693 -14.55 24.47 2.40
CA LEU A 693 -14.79 24.16 0.97
C LEU A 693 -13.93 24.97 0.01
N LEU A 694 -13.70 26.25 0.33
CA LEU A 694 -13.10 27.22 -0.59
C LEU A 694 -11.61 27.49 -0.33
N VAL A 695 -11.18 27.33 0.92
CA VAL A 695 -9.85 27.71 1.41
C VAL A 695 -9.27 26.51 2.16
N SER A 696 -8.38 25.78 1.51
CA SER A 696 -7.63 24.68 2.14
C SER A 696 -6.67 25.19 3.23
N ARG A 697 -6.24 26.46 3.11
CA ARG A 697 -5.02 26.98 3.74
C ARG A 697 -5.10 28.46 4.09
N VAL A 698 -4.68 28.81 5.32
CA VAL A 698 -4.62 30.18 5.83
C VAL A 698 -3.17 30.57 6.08
N ARG A 699 -2.74 31.73 5.58
CA ARG A 699 -1.38 32.27 5.81
C ARG A 699 -1.34 33.02 7.14
N LEU A 700 -0.44 32.62 8.03
CA LEU A 700 -0.18 33.28 9.31
C LEU A 700 1.28 33.74 9.39
N PHE A 701 1.53 34.82 10.13
CA PHE A 701 2.89 35.24 10.47
C PHE A 701 3.53 34.24 11.45
N TYR A 702 4.83 34.00 11.33
CA TYR A 702 5.56 32.94 12.04
C TYR A 702 5.22 32.73 13.55
N PRO A 703 5.28 33.74 14.44
CA PRO A 703 4.92 33.56 15.84
C PRO A 703 3.47 33.16 16.05
N LEU A 704 2.56 33.70 15.23
CA LEU A 704 1.13 33.38 15.30
C LEU A 704 0.85 31.95 14.82
N ASN A 705 1.60 31.45 13.83
CA ASN A 705 1.54 30.06 13.39
C ASN A 705 1.84 29.08 14.55
N ARG A 706 2.95 29.30 15.26
CA ARG A 706 3.32 28.45 16.41
C ARG A 706 2.29 28.48 17.52
N ILE A 707 1.75 29.65 17.83
CA ILE A 707 0.70 29.79 18.84
C ILE A 707 -0.55 29.04 18.40
N ALA A 708 -0.96 29.22 17.14
CA ALA A 708 -2.14 28.55 16.58
C ALA A 708 -2.01 27.02 16.67
N ALA A 709 -0.82 26.49 16.34
CA ALA A 709 -0.52 25.07 16.45
C ALA A 709 -0.62 24.54 17.89
N LEU A 710 0.03 25.23 18.83
CA LEU A 710 0.06 24.83 20.24
C LEU A 710 -1.34 24.83 20.84
N VAL A 711 -2.14 25.87 20.56
CA VAL A 711 -3.50 25.99 21.06
C VAL A 711 -4.44 24.98 20.39
N ALA A 712 -4.33 24.78 19.07
CA ALA A 712 -5.15 23.80 18.37
C ALA A 712 -4.80 22.35 18.77
N GLY A 713 -3.53 22.05 19.04
CA GLY A 713 -3.11 20.76 19.58
C GLY A 713 -3.57 20.55 21.03
N ALA A 714 -3.33 21.52 21.91
CA ALA A 714 -3.77 21.45 23.29
C ALA A 714 -5.30 21.66 23.50
N SER A 715 -6.08 21.81 22.42
CA SER A 715 -7.49 22.21 22.45
C SER A 715 -8.34 21.44 23.47
N MET A 716 -8.22 20.11 23.51
CA MET A 716 -8.93 19.28 24.49
C MET A 716 -8.49 19.56 25.93
N PHE A 717 -7.19 19.66 26.20
CA PHE A 717 -6.68 19.92 27.55
C PHE A 717 -6.99 21.34 28.03
N ILE A 718 -6.98 22.32 27.11
CA ILE A 718 -7.46 23.68 27.39
C ILE A 718 -8.94 23.64 27.76
N TYR A 719 -9.77 22.93 26.99
CA TYR A 719 -11.19 22.77 27.26
C TYR A 719 -11.46 22.15 28.63
N ILE A 720 -10.73 21.08 29.00
CA ILE A 720 -10.90 20.40 30.29
C ILE A 720 -10.43 21.27 31.46
N ALA A 721 -9.32 21.99 31.31
CA ALA A 721 -8.61 22.54 32.46
C ALA A 721 -8.89 24.03 32.75
N HIS A 722 -9.36 24.81 31.78
CA HIS A 722 -9.37 26.29 31.91
C HIS A 722 -10.13 26.80 33.16
N TYR A 723 -11.32 26.27 33.49
CA TYR A 723 -12.04 26.65 34.71
C TYR A 723 -11.30 26.23 35.99
N THR A 724 -10.77 25.00 36.02
CA THR A 724 -10.01 24.48 37.16
C THR A 724 -8.75 25.32 37.41
N LEU A 725 -8.02 25.68 36.35
CA LEU A 725 -6.81 26.49 36.43
C LEU A 725 -7.10 27.92 36.91
N ARG A 726 -8.20 28.54 36.45
CA ARG A 726 -8.68 29.83 36.98
C ARG A 726 -8.94 29.75 38.49
N GLY A 727 -9.66 28.72 38.93
CA GLY A 727 -9.96 28.52 40.36
C GLY A 727 -8.70 28.36 41.22
N TRP A 728 -7.65 27.71 40.70
CA TRP A 728 -6.37 27.62 41.40
C TRP A 728 -5.62 28.96 41.40
N TRP A 729 -5.56 29.64 40.25
CA TRP A 729 -4.92 30.94 40.10
C TRP A 729 -5.47 31.98 41.09
N HIS A 730 -6.80 32.06 41.22
CA HIS A 730 -7.46 32.99 42.16
C HIS A 730 -7.18 32.63 43.62
N ARG A 731 -6.97 31.35 43.93
CA ARG A 731 -6.69 30.87 45.30
C ARG A 731 -5.31 31.27 45.82
N PHE A 732 -4.36 31.54 44.93
CA PHE A 732 -3.03 32.03 45.28
C PHE A 732 -2.95 33.56 45.49
N GLY A 733 -4.08 34.28 45.37
CA GLY A 733 -4.14 35.73 45.64
C GLY A 733 -3.54 36.62 44.54
N PHE A 734 -3.37 36.09 43.32
CA PHE A 734 -2.88 36.87 42.17
C PHE A 734 -3.99 37.76 41.56
N PHE A 735 -3.58 38.73 40.74
CA PHE A 735 -4.47 39.66 40.03
C PHE A 735 -5.62 38.92 39.31
N GLN A 736 -6.85 39.28 39.66
CA GLN A 736 -8.08 38.79 39.03
C GLN A 736 -8.41 39.69 37.83
N HIS A 737 -7.94 39.30 36.65
CA HIS A 737 -8.25 40.01 35.41
C HIS A 737 -8.69 39.00 34.33
N PRO A 738 -9.82 39.20 33.64
CA PRO A 738 -10.35 38.25 32.67
C PRO A 738 -9.34 37.82 31.59
N LEU A 739 -8.52 38.75 31.06
CA LEU A 739 -7.47 38.41 30.10
C LEU A 739 -6.33 37.56 30.68
N ILE A 740 -6.03 37.73 31.98
CA ILE A 740 -5.05 36.88 32.67
C ILE A 740 -5.64 35.50 32.88
N ASP A 741 -6.92 35.39 33.24
CA ASP A 741 -7.62 34.11 33.35
C ASP A 741 -7.60 33.34 32.02
N VAL A 742 -7.83 34.02 30.88
CA VAL A 742 -7.69 33.43 29.53
C VAL A 742 -6.27 32.92 29.30
N PHE A 743 -5.25 33.75 29.58
CA PHE A 743 -3.85 33.35 29.41
C PHE A 743 -3.49 32.13 30.27
N VAL A 744 -3.89 32.13 31.54
CA VAL A 744 -3.63 31.03 32.49
C VAL A 744 -4.35 29.75 32.04
N GLY A 745 -5.61 29.85 31.60
CA GLY A 745 -6.38 28.71 31.10
C GLY A 745 -5.74 28.08 29.86
N VAL A 746 -5.32 28.91 28.90
CA VAL A 746 -4.67 28.45 27.66
C VAL A 746 -3.27 27.90 27.93
N ALA A 747 -2.42 28.65 28.62
CA ALA A 747 -1.04 28.25 28.89
C ALA A 747 -0.98 27.01 29.81
N GLY A 748 -1.83 26.93 30.83
CA GLY A 748 -1.92 25.77 31.70
C GLY A 748 -2.49 24.54 30.99
N GLY A 749 -3.46 24.71 30.09
CA GLY A 749 -3.94 23.63 29.22
C GLY A 749 -2.85 23.07 28.31
N ILE A 750 -2.03 23.95 27.70
CA ILE A 750 -0.86 23.55 26.90
C ILE A 750 0.17 22.79 27.76
N LEU A 751 0.41 23.24 28.99
CA LEU A 751 1.33 22.56 29.91
C LEU A 751 0.82 21.17 30.30
N LEU A 752 -0.47 21.03 30.64
CA LEU A 752 -1.08 19.75 30.98
C LEU A 752 -1.02 18.77 29.80
N TRP A 753 -1.28 19.26 28.59
CA TRP A 753 -1.13 18.47 27.37
C TRP A 753 0.31 17.95 27.19
N ARG A 754 1.32 18.82 27.37
CA ARG A 754 2.74 18.41 27.31
C ARG A 754 3.10 17.36 28.36
N ILE A 755 2.59 17.51 29.59
CA ILE A 755 2.80 16.54 30.67
C ILE A 755 2.18 15.19 30.29
N TRP A 756 0.97 15.21 29.72
CA TRP A 756 0.26 14.02 29.26
C TRP A 756 1.02 13.25 28.18
N GLU A 757 1.55 13.94 27.16
CA GLU A 757 2.42 13.33 26.14
C GLU A 757 3.63 12.64 26.78
N MET A 758 4.34 13.35 27.66
CA MET A 758 5.55 12.83 28.31
C MET A 758 5.28 11.61 29.20
N THR A 759 4.14 11.58 29.91
CA THR A 759 3.79 10.48 30.81
C THR A 759 3.27 9.27 30.05
N THR A 760 2.41 9.46 29.04
CA THR A 760 1.94 8.36 28.21
C THR A 760 3.08 7.67 27.46
N ASP A 761 4.03 8.42 26.92
CA ASP A 761 5.22 7.86 26.27
C ASP A 761 6.09 7.01 27.22
N ARG A 762 6.22 7.43 28.48
CA ARG A 762 7.01 6.70 29.50
C ARG A 762 6.34 5.42 29.97
N LEU A 763 5.03 5.46 30.24
CA LEU A 763 4.27 4.29 30.72
C LEU A 763 4.21 3.18 29.65
N LEU A 764 4.11 3.55 28.37
CA LEU A 764 4.05 2.60 27.26
C LEU A 764 5.39 1.93 26.97
N LYS A 765 6.52 2.67 27.07
CA LYS A 765 7.87 2.08 27.01
C LYS A 765 8.14 1.10 28.15
N GLY A 766 7.53 1.32 29.32
CA GLY A 766 7.56 0.39 30.45
C GLY A 766 6.77 -0.90 30.20
N PHE A 767 5.57 -0.79 29.62
CA PHE A 767 4.71 -1.95 29.33
C PHE A 767 5.29 -2.87 28.24
N ALA A 768 5.82 -2.29 27.15
CA ALA A 768 6.43 -3.05 26.05
C ALA A 768 7.65 -3.88 26.49
N ARG A 769 8.42 -3.39 27.45
CA ARG A 769 9.52 -4.16 28.07
C ARG A 769 9.02 -5.36 28.91
N SER A 770 7.83 -5.28 29.48
CA SER A 770 7.28 -6.37 30.31
C SER A 770 6.63 -7.51 29.50
N THR A 771 6.04 -7.21 28.34
CA THR A 771 5.41 -8.21 27.46
C THR A 771 6.41 -9.02 26.66
N VAL A 772 7.57 -8.44 26.32
CA VAL A 772 8.69 -9.18 25.70
C VAL A 772 9.28 -10.20 26.68
N ASN A 773 9.42 -9.85 27.96
CA ASN A 773 9.93 -10.75 28.99
C ASN A 773 8.98 -11.92 29.35
N LYS A 774 7.67 -11.81 29.07
CA LYS A 774 6.71 -12.91 29.35
C LYS A 774 6.57 -13.92 28.22
N ARG A 775 6.99 -13.60 26.98
CA ARG A 775 6.97 -14.56 25.85
C ARG A 775 8.19 -15.48 25.82
N SER A 776 9.27 -15.18 26.56
CA SER A 776 10.44 -16.05 26.68
C SER A 776 10.30 -17.14 27.75
N GLU A 777 9.25 -17.13 28.58
CA GLU A 777 9.04 -18.14 29.63
C GLU A 777 8.12 -19.31 29.20
N PHE A 778 7.47 -19.24 28.04
CA PHE A 778 6.69 -20.36 27.49
C PHE A 778 7.39 -20.92 26.26
N GLY A 779 8.20 -21.96 26.47
CA GLY A 779 8.80 -22.77 25.40
C GLY A 779 7.76 -23.52 24.57
N PRO A 780 8.11 -23.97 23.35
CA PRO A 780 7.14 -24.56 22.42
C PRO A 780 6.67 -25.93 22.92
N VAL A 781 5.35 -26.09 23.02
CA VAL A 781 4.63 -27.39 23.08
C VAL A 781 3.87 -27.55 21.78
#